data_AF-B4KR36-F1
#
_entry.id   AF-B4KR36-F1
#
_cell.length_a   1.000
_cell.length_b   1.000
_cell.length_c   1.000
_cell.angle_alpha   90.00
_cell.angle_beta   90.00
_cell.angle_gamma   90.00
#
_symmetry.space_group_name_H-M   'P 1'
#
loop_
_entity.id
_entity.type
_entity.pdbx_description
1 polymer ?
#
loop_
_entity_poly.entity_id
_entity_poly.type
_entity_poly.pdbx_seq_one_letter_code
_entity_poly.pdbx_strand_id
1 'polypeptide(L)'
;MHAELYRTRKRWYESAWPGASFWRGASDQLPLTSYITYPANFDQPDGQSLTPLTMAAMSGNVTFVKTLLSHYDVDLERECNVIFDGLVVYGATALWVAAGMGHLQIVKMLVQAGASINHNTKAQSSPLRAACYEGRLDIVEFLLEHGADVNATNLFNNNTLMIAAYKGHHLVVNTLLQNGSRPNDQALCGATALHYAAESGHLDVVNALLDHGATLQKNEAGITPALQAAERLHEDVVEAFIQRPGLMSKEEQITALELLGATYANDKTKYDVNRAYSYLMRAMQMRYSDPRHVIRKKVQQPVPAYDSWFETENLPELNAIKLNHHSIHMESLAIRERVLGKNNPELPQAIVYRGAVMADQGRFEQCQVLWNYAIDLRMRNNVSVDRDLLRFAQLFAQILRVENHRLTLDHVLPVLTKCQQEIENNKLKMRNDKPNTCVSLLQDQNNQNCITALYLIKIVTQLARRKKDQDINEDHIQQLFLVVRKFIQNDTRLQDGQTLLHLAVNGVTPIDEFYTNEMCKFPCYATALVLVHCGASVVAVDAARNTPLHILVTKINSSQDRQGEMTRILQLFVEAGAHLDAVNAAGQTAAAACKLANLANLLHGHQNAHTTLKCLAARCIASNRISFKGMIPKQLEAFIQMHSVHKVLS
;
A
#
# COMPACT_ATOMS: atom_id res chain seq x y z
N MET A 1 -11.28 -19.60 -6.87
CA MET A 1 -10.09 -19.27 -7.70
C MET A 1 -8.97 -20.31 -7.60
N HIS A 2 -8.44 -20.64 -6.41
CA HIS A 2 -7.35 -21.64 -6.24
C HIS A 2 -7.65 -23.04 -6.79
N ALA A 3 -8.84 -23.59 -6.50
CA ALA A 3 -9.23 -24.92 -6.97
C ALA A 3 -9.37 -24.98 -8.51
N GLU A 4 -9.71 -23.87 -9.15
CA GLU A 4 -9.95 -23.80 -10.59
C GLU A 4 -8.66 -23.59 -11.37
N LEU A 5 -7.76 -22.73 -10.89
CA LEU A 5 -6.37 -22.64 -11.38
C LEU A 5 -5.65 -23.98 -11.22
N TYR A 6 -5.78 -24.63 -10.06
CA TYR A 6 -5.22 -25.96 -9.82
C TYR A 6 -5.80 -27.01 -10.77
N ARG A 7 -7.13 -27.04 -10.99
CA ARG A 7 -7.76 -27.97 -11.95
C ARG A 7 -7.31 -27.71 -13.39
N THR A 8 -7.23 -26.46 -13.80
CA THR A 8 -6.81 -26.08 -15.16
C THR A 8 -5.34 -26.42 -15.37
N ARG A 9 -4.48 -26.22 -14.36
CA ARG A 9 -3.07 -26.61 -14.41
C ARG A 9 -2.90 -28.12 -14.38
N LYS A 10 -3.61 -28.83 -13.50
CA LYS A 10 -3.66 -30.30 -13.49
C LYS A 10 -3.99 -30.83 -14.89
N ARG A 11 -4.98 -30.25 -15.58
CA ARG A 11 -5.33 -30.57 -16.98
C ARG A 11 -4.23 -30.22 -18.00
N TRP A 12 -3.57 -29.06 -17.85
CA TRP A 12 -2.45 -28.68 -18.73
C TRP A 12 -1.28 -29.65 -18.60
N TYR A 13 -0.90 -30.03 -17.38
CA TYR A 13 0.16 -31.01 -17.16
C TYR A 13 -0.24 -32.43 -17.56
N GLU A 14 -1.50 -32.82 -17.34
CA GLU A 14 -2.11 -34.05 -17.86
C GLU A 14 -2.10 -34.15 -19.40
N SER A 15 -1.84 -33.04 -20.11
CA SER A 15 -1.80 -32.99 -21.58
C SER A 15 -0.42 -32.60 -22.15
N ALA A 16 0.39 -31.82 -21.45
CA ALA A 16 1.64 -31.25 -21.94
C ALA A 16 2.91 -32.02 -21.52
N TRP A 17 2.81 -32.90 -20.52
CA TRP A 17 3.94 -33.70 -20.05
C TRP A 17 3.87 -35.13 -20.60
N PRO A 18 4.94 -35.66 -21.23
CA PRO A 18 4.93 -37.02 -21.78
C PRO A 18 4.67 -38.12 -20.74
N GLY A 19 4.84 -37.87 -19.43
CA GLY A 19 4.52 -38.79 -18.32
C GLY A 19 3.07 -38.74 -17.81
N ALA A 20 2.17 -38.01 -18.47
CA ALA A 20 0.79 -37.82 -18.03
C ALA A 20 -0.10 -39.09 -18.03
N SER A 21 0.24 -40.11 -18.81
CA SER A 21 -0.40 -41.44 -18.75
C SER A 21 -0.05 -42.17 -17.45
N PHE A 22 1.22 -42.07 -17.02
CA PHE A 22 1.70 -42.64 -15.77
C PHE A 22 1.14 -41.90 -14.54
N TRP A 23 1.01 -40.57 -14.60
CA TRP A 23 0.27 -39.77 -13.60
C TRP A 23 -1.19 -40.23 -13.39
N ARG A 24 -1.81 -40.81 -14.44
CA ARG A 24 -3.17 -41.38 -14.40
C ARG A 24 -3.21 -42.83 -13.89
N GLY A 25 -2.07 -43.45 -13.58
CA GLY A 25 -1.99 -44.85 -13.17
C GLY A 25 -2.08 -45.86 -14.32
N ALA A 26 -1.83 -45.45 -15.57
CA ALA A 26 -1.80 -46.38 -16.71
C ALA A 26 -0.51 -47.22 -16.73
N SER A 27 -0.64 -48.52 -17.00
CA SER A 27 0.40 -49.55 -16.86
C SER A 27 1.31 -49.73 -18.09
N ASP A 28 1.65 -48.66 -18.82
CA ASP A 28 2.45 -48.80 -20.03
C ASP A 28 3.96 -48.84 -19.74
N GLN A 29 4.61 -49.88 -20.27
CA GLN A 29 6.05 -50.11 -20.26
C GLN A 29 6.74 -49.26 -21.35
N LEU A 30 7.12 -48.02 -21.03
CA LEU A 30 8.10 -47.26 -21.82
C LEU A 30 9.19 -46.72 -20.89
N PRO A 31 10.47 -46.69 -21.31
CA PRO A 31 11.58 -46.34 -20.44
C PRO A 31 11.55 -44.84 -20.14
N LEU A 32 11.25 -44.48 -18.90
CA LEU A 32 11.15 -43.11 -18.41
C LEU A 32 12.48 -42.34 -18.38
N THR A 33 13.59 -42.96 -18.78
CA THR A 33 14.93 -42.35 -18.87
C THR A 33 14.98 -41.15 -19.82
N SER A 34 14.18 -41.14 -20.89
CA SER A 34 14.07 -39.99 -21.80
C SER A 34 13.22 -38.82 -21.26
N TYR A 35 12.51 -39.03 -20.15
CA TYR A 35 11.51 -38.10 -19.61
C TYR A 35 12.08 -37.19 -18.51
N ILE A 36 13.16 -37.62 -17.84
CA ILE A 36 13.86 -36.87 -16.79
C ILE A 36 14.83 -35.85 -17.41
N THR A 37 15.41 -36.19 -18.56
CA THR A 37 16.19 -35.27 -19.39
C THR A 37 15.32 -34.34 -20.23
N TYR A 38 13.99 -34.43 -20.14
CA TYR A 38 13.10 -33.56 -20.90
C TYR A 38 13.21 -32.13 -20.34
N PRO A 39 13.74 -31.17 -21.11
CA PRO A 39 13.79 -29.78 -20.70
C PRO A 39 12.39 -29.18 -20.89
N ALA A 40 11.41 -29.68 -20.14
CA ALA A 40 10.16 -28.96 -20.00
C ALA A 40 10.51 -27.69 -19.20
N ASN A 41 10.55 -26.56 -19.90
CA ASN A 41 10.31 -25.28 -19.26
C ASN A 41 8.87 -25.32 -18.74
N PHE A 42 8.70 -25.84 -17.52
CA PHE A 42 7.45 -25.77 -16.77
C PHE A 42 7.17 -24.35 -16.24
N ASP A 43 8.02 -23.40 -16.64
CA ASP A 43 7.90 -21.98 -16.40
C ASP A 43 6.64 -21.44 -17.09
N GLN A 44 5.62 -21.14 -16.30
CA GLN A 44 4.41 -20.47 -16.77
C GLN A 44 4.57 -18.93 -16.71
N PRO A 45 3.71 -18.16 -17.41
CA PRO A 45 3.72 -16.69 -17.37
C PRO A 45 3.67 -16.10 -15.95
N ASP A 46 3.16 -16.90 -15.02
CA ASP A 46 2.88 -16.60 -13.62
C ASP A 46 4.13 -16.73 -12.72
N GLY A 47 5.29 -17.09 -13.28
CA GLY A 47 6.55 -17.28 -12.55
C GLY A 47 6.67 -18.61 -11.79
N GLN A 48 5.69 -19.51 -11.92
CA GLN A 48 5.72 -20.85 -11.31
C GLN A 48 6.61 -21.79 -12.14
N SER A 49 7.48 -22.54 -11.47
CA SER A 49 8.30 -23.61 -12.05
C SER A 49 8.15 -24.86 -11.18
N LEU A 50 7.87 -26.02 -11.79
CA LEU A 50 7.59 -27.27 -11.07
C LEU A 50 8.35 -28.44 -11.69
N THR A 51 8.78 -29.39 -10.88
CA THR A 51 9.21 -30.73 -11.31
C THR A 51 8.09 -31.76 -11.12
N PRO A 52 8.15 -32.93 -11.80
CA PRO A 52 7.23 -34.03 -11.52
C PRO A 52 7.19 -34.42 -10.03
N LEU A 53 8.34 -34.42 -9.35
CA LEU A 53 8.43 -34.71 -7.93
C LEU A 53 7.73 -33.64 -7.06
N THR A 54 8.01 -32.36 -7.29
CA THR A 54 7.38 -31.27 -6.52
C THR A 54 5.86 -31.21 -6.73
N MET A 55 5.36 -31.56 -7.91
CA MET A 55 3.93 -31.66 -8.17
C MET A 55 3.30 -32.87 -7.47
N ALA A 56 3.97 -34.03 -7.51
CA ALA A 56 3.56 -35.21 -6.77
C ALA A 56 3.44 -34.89 -5.28
N ALA A 57 4.46 -34.21 -4.72
CA ALA A 57 4.48 -33.70 -3.36
C ALA A 57 3.33 -32.73 -3.09
N MET A 58 3.12 -31.73 -3.94
CA MET A 58 2.05 -30.74 -3.80
C MET A 58 0.65 -31.38 -3.77
N SER A 59 0.43 -32.37 -4.64
CA SER A 59 -0.87 -33.05 -4.79
C SER A 59 -1.15 -34.15 -3.77
N GLY A 60 -0.15 -34.57 -2.99
CA GLY A 60 -0.28 -35.71 -2.08
C GLY A 60 -0.24 -37.08 -2.78
N ASN A 61 0.30 -37.18 -4.00
CA ASN A 61 0.34 -38.44 -4.76
C ASN A 61 1.49 -39.37 -4.32
N VAL A 62 1.26 -40.11 -3.24
CA VAL A 62 2.24 -41.03 -2.61
C VAL A 62 2.77 -42.09 -3.59
N THR A 63 1.89 -42.73 -4.38
CA THR A 63 2.28 -43.79 -5.33
C THR A 63 3.26 -43.27 -6.37
N PHE A 64 3.01 -42.05 -6.84
CA PHE A 64 3.84 -41.44 -7.86
C PHE A 64 5.19 -40.99 -7.29
N VAL A 65 5.23 -40.39 -6.10
CA VAL A 65 6.49 -40.13 -5.38
C VAL A 65 7.27 -41.44 -5.19
N LYS A 66 6.61 -42.53 -4.77
CA LYS A 66 7.27 -43.83 -4.54
C LYS A 66 7.94 -44.34 -5.80
N THR A 67 7.23 -44.25 -6.92
CA THR A 67 7.75 -44.70 -8.21
C THR A 67 8.92 -43.83 -8.66
N LEU A 68 8.79 -42.51 -8.52
CA LEU A 68 9.87 -41.57 -8.84
C LEU A 68 11.14 -41.91 -8.05
N LEU A 69 11.04 -42.15 -6.75
CA LEU A 69 12.19 -42.45 -5.89
C LEU A 69 12.76 -43.87 -6.08
N SER A 70 11.94 -44.86 -6.45
CA SER A 70 12.40 -46.27 -6.52
C SER A 70 13.01 -46.64 -7.87
N HIS A 71 12.61 -45.96 -8.94
CA HIS A 71 12.95 -46.35 -10.31
C HIS A 71 13.83 -45.34 -11.04
N TYR A 72 14.10 -44.17 -10.43
CA TYR A 72 14.80 -43.08 -11.09
C TYR A 72 15.77 -42.36 -10.17
N ASP A 73 16.81 -41.79 -10.77
CA ASP A 73 17.74 -40.87 -10.12
C ASP A 73 17.14 -39.46 -10.14
N VAL A 74 16.48 -39.08 -9.03
CA VAL A 74 15.75 -37.82 -8.91
C VAL A 74 16.54 -36.85 -8.03
N ASP A 75 16.82 -35.66 -8.55
CA ASP A 75 17.38 -34.56 -7.76
C ASP A 75 16.34 -34.06 -6.74
N LEU A 76 16.50 -34.48 -5.47
CA LEU A 76 15.61 -34.11 -4.36
C LEU A 76 15.73 -32.63 -3.98
N GLU A 77 16.86 -32.00 -4.31
CA GLU A 77 17.18 -30.61 -3.99
C GLU A 77 16.87 -29.65 -5.16
N ARG A 78 16.23 -30.17 -6.21
CA ARG A 78 15.79 -29.35 -7.34
C ARG A 78 14.78 -28.30 -6.90
N GLU A 79 15.25 -27.07 -6.84
CA GLU A 79 14.47 -25.89 -6.48
C GLU A 79 13.41 -25.54 -7.53
N CYS A 80 12.21 -25.16 -7.05
CA CYS A 80 11.05 -24.79 -7.83
C CYS A 80 10.44 -23.48 -7.32
N ASN A 81 9.80 -22.71 -8.20
CA ASN A 81 9.00 -21.56 -7.83
C ASN A 81 7.56 -22.03 -7.69
N VAL A 82 7.06 -22.14 -6.45
CA VAL A 82 5.73 -22.72 -6.17
C VAL A 82 4.77 -21.62 -5.73
N ILE A 83 3.47 -21.78 -6.02
CA ILE A 83 2.46 -20.87 -5.47
C ILE A 83 1.92 -21.47 -4.18
N PHE A 84 2.07 -20.74 -3.08
CA PHE A 84 1.63 -21.10 -1.74
C PHE A 84 0.78 -19.94 -1.18
N ASP A 85 -0.46 -20.19 -0.77
CA ASP A 85 -1.41 -19.15 -0.33
C ASP A 85 -1.55 -17.95 -1.29
N GLY A 86 -1.47 -18.22 -2.59
CA GLY A 86 -1.59 -17.19 -3.65
C GLY A 86 -0.33 -16.35 -3.87
N LEU A 87 0.77 -16.66 -3.17
CA LEU A 87 2.07 -16.00 -3.34
C LEU A 87 3.08 -16.94 -3.98
N VAL A 88 3.98 -16.40 -4.80
CA VAL A 88 5.09 -17.17 -5.37
C VAL A 88 6.21 -17.31 -4.34
N VAL A 89 6.52 -18.55 -3.98
CA VAL A 89 7.65 -18.93 -3.12
C VAL A 89 8.77 -19.45 -4.03
N TYR A 90 9.90 -18.73 -4.04
CA TYR A 90 11.05 -19.06 -4.86
C TYR A 90 11.97 -20.05 -4.14
N GLY A 91 12.49 -21.04 -4.86
CA GLY A 91 13.50 -21.98 -4.33
C GLY A 91 12.94 -23.10 -3.45
N ALA A 92 11.68 -23.48 -3.58
CA ALA A 92 11.09 -24.55 -2.79
C ALA A 92 11.47 -25.94 -3.33
N THR A 93 11.90 -26.85 -2.46
CA THR A 93 12.13 -28.27 -2.78
C THR A 93 10.85 -29.09 -2.58
N ALA A 94 10.86 -30.34 -3.05
CA ALA A 94 9.73 -31.25 -2.86
C ALA A 94 9.43 -31.50 -1.37
N LEU A 95 10.46 -31.52 -0.52
CA LEU A 95 10.30 -31.69 0.93
C LEU A 95 9.60 -30.47 1.55
N TRP A 96 10.04 -29.26 1.20
CA TRP A 96 9.39 -28.02 1.64
C TRP A 96 7.91 -27.99 1.26
N VAL A 97 7.61 -28.35 0.01
CA VAL A 97 6.23 -28.41 -0.50
C VAL A 97 5.41 -29.46 0.23
N ALA A 98 5.92 -30.69 0.42
CA ALA A 98 5.19 -31.74 1.12
C ALA A 98 4.90 -31.36 2.58
N ALA A 99 5.86 -30.72 3.26
CA ALA A 99 5.71 -30.24 4.63
C ALA A 99 4.64 -29.14 4.73
N GLY A 100 4.73 -28.12 3.86
CA GLY A 100 3.75 -27.03 3.79
C GLY A 100 2.37 -27.44 3.25
N MET A 101 2.23 -28.60 2.60
CA MET A 101 0.94 -29.12 2.15
C MET A 101 0.34 -30.17 3.10
N GLY A 102 1.06 -30.53 4.17
CA GLY A 102 0.58 -31.46 5.17
C GLY A 102 0.62 -32.95 4.80
N HIS A 103 1.47 -33.34 3.83
CA HIS A 103 1.54 -34.71 3.32
C HIS A 103 2.62 -35.55 4.02
N LEU A 104 2.38 -35.95 5.27
CA LEU A 104 3.34 -36.66 6.11
C LEU A 104 4.00 -37.88 5.42
N GLN A 105 3.21 -38.70 4.73
CA GLN A 105 3.75 -39.90 4.08
C GLN A 105 4.81 -39.56 3.01
N ILE A 106 4.61 -38.45 2.29
CA ILE A 106 5.57 -37.96 1.29
C ILE A 106 6.80 -37.38 1.99
N VAL A 107 6.62 -36.61 3.07
CA VAL A 107 7.73 -36.12 3.89
C VAL A 107 8.61 -37.28 4.36
N LYS A 108 8.02 -38.35 4.91
CA LYS A 108 8.75 -39.55 5.34
C LYS A 108 9.55 -40.17 4.20
N MET A 109 8.95 -40.33 3.03
CA MET A 109 9.62 -40.92 1.87
C MET A 109 10.78 -40.07 1.35
N LEU A 110 10.60 -38.74 1.28
CA LEU A 110 11.65 -37.83 0.82
C LEU A 110 12.84 -37.81 1.79
N VAL A 111 12.58 -37.75 3.10
CA VAL A 111 13.64 -37.79 4.12
C VAL A 111 14.36 -39.15 4.11
N GLN A 112 13.63 -40.26 3.98
CA GLN A 112 14.24 -41.60 3.85
C GLN A 112 15.06 -41.77 2.56
N ALA A 113 14.72 -41.04 1.49
CA ALA A 113 15.50 -40.99 0.26
C ALA A 113 16.71 -40.05 0.31
N GLY A 114 16.94 -39.37 1.44
CA GLY A 114 18.11 -38.50 1.65
C GLY A 114 17.89 -37.03 1.31
N ALA A 115 16.64 -36.55 1.20
CA ALA A 115 16.37 -35.13 1.04
C ALA A 115 16.92 -34.32 2.23
N SER A 116 17.51 -33.16 1.94
CA SER A 116 18.07 -32.25 2.94
C SER A 116 16.96 -31.67 3.83
N ILE A 117 16.95 -32.10 5.09
CA ILE A 117 15.93 -31.73 6.09
C ILE A 117 15.81 -30.21 6.30
N ASN A 118 16.91 -29.49 6.09
CA ASN A 118 17.05 -28.05 6.34
C ASN A 118 17.21 -27.22 5.05
N HIS A 119 16.85 -27.77 3.86
CA HIS A 119 16.96 -27.00 2.62
C HIS A 119 16.00 -25.80 2.61
N ASN A 120 16.57 -24.62 2.45
CA ASN A 120 15.85 -23.37 2.54
C ASN A 120 15.39 -22.86 1.18
N THR A 121 14.19 -22.30 1.15
CA THR A 121 13.74 -21.43 0.04
C THR A 121 14.63 -20.18 -0.08
N LYS A 122 14.47 -19.41 -1.16
CA LYS A 122 15.19 -18.13 -1.33
C LYS A 122 14.86 -17.10 -0.24
N ALA A 123 13.72 -17.24 0.42
CA ALA A 123 13.33 -16.43 1.58
C ALA A 123 13.85 -16.99 2.92
N GLN A 124 14.75 -17.98 2.89
CA GLN A 124 15.23 -18.73 4.05
C GLN A 124 14.12 -19.45 4.85
N SER A 125 13.04 -19.85 4.19
CA SER A 125 12.02 -20.71 4.83
C SER A 125 12.41 -22.18 4.72
N SER A 126 12.57 -22.87 5.85
CA SER A 126 12.86 -24.31 5.95
C SER A 126 11.58 -25.16 5.84
N PRO A 127 11.67 -26.48 5.58
CA PRO A 127 10.52 -27.38 5.58
C PRO A 127 9.81 -27.41 6.94
N LEU A 128 10.57 -27.36 8.04
CA LEU A 128 10.01 -27.26 9.39
C LEU A 128 9.18 -25.97 9.55
N ARG A 129 9.69 -24.82 9.10
CA ARG A 129 8.94 -23.56 9.14
C ARG A 129 7.64 -23.64 8.33
N ALA A 130 7.63 -24.33 7.19
CA ALA A 130 6.42 -24.54 6.40
C ALA A 130 5.39 -25.42 7.14
N ALA A 131 5.83 -26.51 7.79
CA ALA A 131 4.95 -27.34 8.62
C ALA A 131 4.39 -26.58 9.83
N CYS A 132 5.21 -25.73 10.46
CA CYS A 132 4.78 -24.86 11.56
C CYS A 132 3.76 -23.81 11.13
N TYR A 133 3.86 -23.28 9.91
CA TYR A 133 2.88 -22.33 9.36
C TYR A 133 1.47 -22.97 9.24
N GLU A 134 1.41 -24.22 8.79
CA GLU A 134 0.16 -24.99 8.62
C GLU A 134 -0.33 -25.68 9.89
N GLY A 135 0.48 -25.77 10.95
CA GLY A 135 0.09 -26.43 12.20
C GLY A 135 0.11 -27.96 12.12
N ARG A 136 0.92 -28.53 11.23
CA ARG A 136 1.00 -29.99 11.01
C ARG A 136 1.92 -30.63 12.05
N LEU A 137 1.39 -30.86 13.25
CA LEU A 137 2.13 -31.39 14.40
C LEU A 137 2.88 -32.69 14.08
N ASP A 138 2.22 -33.61 13.38
CA ASP A 138 2.77 -34.90 12.95
C ASP A 138 4.02 -34.77 12.08
N ILE A 139 4.06 -33.75 11.22
CA ILE A 139 5.21 -33.41 10.38
C ILE A 139 6.27 -32.68 11.19
N VAL A 140 5.88 -31.77 12.07
CA VAL A 140 6.81 -31.04 12.95
C VAL A 140 7.60 -32.03 13.81
N GLU A 141 6.94 -32.96 14.50
CA GLU A 141 7.57 -34.00 15.30
C GLU A 141 8.53 -34.84 14.47
N PHE A 142 8.07 -35.35 13.32
CA PHE A 142 8.90 -36.15 12.43
C PHE A 142 10.15 -35.39 11.95
N LEU A 143 10.02 -34.13 11.53
CA LEU A 143 11.15 -33.33 11.06
C LEU A 143 12.17 -33.06 12.17
N LEU A 144 11.71 -32.77 13.40
CA LEU A 144 12.58 -32.56 14.57
C LEU A 144 13.35 -33.83 14.94
N GLU A 145 12.69 -34.99 14.95
CA GLU A 145 13.32 -36.30 15.17
C GLU A 145 14.43 -36.60 14.16
N HIS A 146 14.37 -36.01 12.96
CA HIS A 146 15.33 -36.20 11.87
C HIS A 146 16.31 -35.01 11.72
N GLY A 147 16.47 -34.20 12.77
CA GLY A 147 17.52 -33.17 12.83
C GLY A 147 17.17 -31.85 12.13
N ALA A 148 15.88 -31.55 11.95
CA ALA A 148 15.47 -30.21 11.54
C ALA A 148 15.87 -29.16 12.59
N ASP A 149 16.39 -28.02 12.14
CA ASP A 149 16.76 -26.93 13.04
C ASP A 149 15.50 -26.25 13.59
N VAL A 150 15.21 -26.52 14.87
CA VAL A 150 14.07 -25.94 15.61
C VAL A 150 14.11 -24.41 15.63
N ASN A 151 15.28 -23.78 15.50
CA ASN A 151 15.43 -22.32 15.54
C ASN A 151 15.62 -21.70 14.15
N ALA A 152 15.35 -22.44 13.06
CA ALA A 152 15.48 -21.95 11.70
C ALA A 152 14.69 -20.65 11.46
N THR A 153 15.35 -19.64 10.89
CA THR A 153 14.79 -18.32 10.60
C THR A 153 14.67 -18.03 9.12
N ASN A 154 13.69 -17.21 8.75
CA ASN A 154 13.65 -16.58 7.44
C ASN A 154 14.58 -15.35 7.36
N LEU A 155 14.61 -14.66 6.21
CA LEU A 155 15.40 -13.44 5.98
C LEU A 155 15.11 -12.28 6.95
N PHE A 156 14.02 -12.34 7.70
CA PHE A 156 13.59 -11.32 8.66
C PHE A 156 13.78 -11.77 10.11
N ASN A 157 14.63 -12.79 10.35
CA ASN A 157 14.84 -13.42 11.66
C ASN A 157 13.55 -13.97 12.29
N ASN A 158 12.49 -14.21 11.52
CA ASN A 158 11.30 -14.86 12.04
C ASN A 158 11.59 -16.36 12.12
N ASN A 159 11.57 -16.92 13.32
CA ASN A 159 11.81 -18.35 13.54
C ASN A 159 10.52 -19.20 13.45
N THR A 160 10.65 -20.52 13.54
CA THR A 160 9.54 -21.50 13.52
C THR A 160 8.50 -21.24 14.62
N LEU A 161 8.96 -20.90 15.84
CA LEU A 161 8.10 -20.61 16.99
C LEU A 161 7.27 -19.35 16.78
N MET A 162 7.85 -18.29 16.23
CA MET A 162 7.13 -17.05 15.91
C MET A 162 6.00 -17.30 14.90
N ILE A 163 6.24 -18.09 13.85
CA ILE A 163 5.19 -18.34 12.86
C ILE A 163 4.10 -19.27 13.39
N ALA A 164 4.45 -20.29 14.19
CA ALA A 164 3.47 -21.13 14.88
C ALA A 164 2.64 -20.32 15.89
N ALA A 165 3.28 -19.39 16.60
CA ALA A 165 2.63 -18.51 17.56
C ALA A 165 1.69 -17.50 16.88
N TYR A 166 2.10 -16.91 15.75
CA TYR A 166 1.26 -16.03 14.93
C TYR A 166 0.01 -16.75 14.40
N LYS A 167 0.12 -18.03 14.06
CA LYS A 167 -0.98 -18.83 13.49
C LYS A 167 -1.85 -19.52 14.55
N GLY A 168 -1.47 -19.45 15.84
CA GLY A 168 -2.25 -20.00 16.94
C GLY A 168 -2.12 -21.51 17.14
N HIS A 169 -1.05 -22.13 16.61
CA HIS A 169 -0.89 -23.59 16.68
C HIS A 169 -0.30 -24.04 18.02
N HIS A 170 -1.10 -24.00 19.08
CA HIS A 170 -0.67 -24.25 20.46
C HIS A 170 0.10 -25.56 20.66
N LEU A 171 -0.35 -26.67 20.08
CA LEU A 171 0.36 -27.95 20.20
C LEU A 171 1.74 -27.91 19.53
N VAL A 172 1.84 -27.31 18.35
CA VAL A 172 3.13 -27.11 17.66
C VAL A 172 4.05 -26.21 18.49
N VAL A 173 3.52 -25.14 19.08
CA VAL A 173 4.28 -24.24 19.97
C VAL A 173 4.87 -25.01 21.16
N ASN A 174 4.07 -25.83 21.85
CA ASN A 174 4.57 -26.65 22.96
C ASN A 174 5.66 -27.63 22.49
N THR A 175 5.46 -28.32 21.37
CA THR A 175 6.45 -29.25 20.83
C THR A 175 7.76 -28.54 20.48
N LEU A 176 7.70 -27.35 19.87
CA LEU A 176 8.90 -26.56 19.56
C LEU A 176 9.63 -26.13 20.84
N LEU A 177 8.92 -25.65 21.86
CA LEU A 177 9.50 -25.23 23.15
C LEU A 177 10.18 -26.42 23.87
N GLN A 178 9.54 -27.58 23.87
CA GLN A 178 10.10 -28.81 24.45
C GLN A 178 11.35 -29.31 23.70
N ASN A 179 11.47 -29.00 22.41
CA ASN A 179 12.62 -29.35 21.57
C ASN A 179 13.67 -28.22 21.49
N GLY A 180 13.72 -27.31 22.48
CA GLY A 180 14.79 -26.32 22.60
C GLY A 180 14.61 -25.06 21.76
N SER A 181 13.38 -24.75 21.34
CA SER A 181 13.09 -23.44 20.75
C SER A 181 13.29 -22.31 21.76
N ARG A 182 13.79 -21.17 21.29
CA ARG A 182 14.10 -20.01 22.13
C ARG A 182 12.93 -19.00 22.13
N PRO A 183 12.14 -18.89 23.21
CA PRO A 183 10.93 -18.05 23.23
C PRO A 183 11.19 -16.53 23.19
N ASN A 184 12.41 -16.12 23.55
CA ASN A 184 12.81 -14.71 23.63
C ASN A 184 13.67 -14.25 22.43
N ASP A 185 13.84 -15.08 21.40
CA ASP A 185 14.46 -14.64 20.15
C ASP A 185 13.62 -13.51 19.51
N GLN A 186 14.29 -12.58 18.84
CA GLN A 186 13.67 -11.42 18.21
C GLN A 186 13.82 -11.46 16.68
N ALA A 187 12.74 -11.16 15.99
CA ALA A 187 12.75 -10.83 14.57
C ALA A 187 13.50 -9.51 14.33
N LEU A 188 13.77 -9.15 13.07
CA LEU A 188 14.46 -7.89 12.74
C LEU A 188 13.76 -6.64 13.27
N CYS A 189 12.43 -6.67 13.44
CA CYS A 189 11.65 -5.57 14.04
C CYS A 189 11.62 -5.60 15.58
N GLY A 190 12.40 -6.48 16.22
CA GLY A 190 12.41 -6.67 17.67
C GLY A 190 11.24 -7.48 18.23
N ALA A 191 10.30 -7.94 17.39
CA ALA A 191 9.16 -8.74 17.83
C ALA A 191 9.57 -10.16 18.22
N THR A 192 8.99 -10.68 19.30
CA THR A 192 9.18 -12.06 19.79
C THR A 192 7.97 -12.93 19.45
N ALA A 193 8.04 -14.25 19.67
CA ALA A 193 6.87 -15.13 19.53
C ALA A 193 5.68 -14.66 20.40
N LEU A 194 5.96 -14.10 21.58
CA LEU A 194 4.93 -13.56 22.47
C LEU A 194 4.23 -12.33 21.88
N HIS A 195 4.93 -11.49 21.11
CA HIS A 195 4.30 -10.37 20.39
C HIS A 195 3.30 -10.88 19.35
N TYR A 196 3.69 -11.87 18.54
CA TYR A 196 2.83 -12.42 17.49
C TYR A 196 1.59 -13.14 18.05
N ALA A 197 1.75 -13.89 19.14
CA ALA A 197 0.62 -14.53 19.83
C ALA A 197 -0.32 -13.48 20.45
N ALA A 198 0.25 -12.45 21.08
CA ALA A 198 -0.52 -11.38 21.72
C ALA A 198 -1.24 -10.49 20.69
N GLU A 199 -0.63 -10.20 19.54
CA GLU A 199 -1.26 -9.48 18.43
C GLU A 199 -2.44 -10.25 17.82
N SER A 200 -2.36 -11.58 17.82
CA SER A 200 -3.35 -12.45 17.17
C SER A 200 -4.41 -12.97 18.14
N GLY A 201 -4.26 -12.73 19.44
CA GLY A 201 -5.24 -13.13 20.46
C GLY A 201 -5.20 -14.61 20.82
N HIS A 202 -4.07 -15.28 20.61
CA HIS A 202 -3.92 -16.72 20.88
C HIS A 202 -3.54 -16.94 22.35
N LEU A 203 -4.52 -16.87 23.25
CA LEU A 203 -4.33 -16.96 24.70
C LEU A 203 -3.62 -18.25 25.16
N ASP A 204 -3.97 -19.38 24.57
CA ASP A 204 -3.34 -20.68 24.85
C ASP A 204 -1.85 -20.71 24.47
N VAL A 205 -1.49 -20.12 23.34
CA VAL A 205 -0.10 -19.91 22.92
C VAL A 205 0.61 -18.94 23.86
N VAL A 206 -0.03 -17.83 24.24
CA VAL A 206 0.53 -16.86 25.20
C VAL A 206 0.90 -17.54 26.51
N ASN A 207 -0.02 -18.33 27.08
CA ASN A 207 0.23 -19.05 28.32
C ASN A 207 1.39 -20.06 28.15
N ALA A 208 1.39 -20.85 27.08
CA ALA A 208 2.47 -21.78 26.79
C ALA A 208 3.84 -21.10 26.72
N LEU A 209 3.95 -19.96 26.02
CA LEU A 209 5.18 -19.20 25.92
C LEU A 209 5.65 -18.68 27.29
N LEU A 210 4.75 -18.12 28.10
CA LEU A 210 5.06 -17.62 29.43
C LEU A 210 5.48 -18.75 30.38
N ASP A 211 4.86 -19.92 30.27
CA ASP A 211 5.21 -21.11 31.07
C ASP A 211 6.60 -21.64 30.72
N HIS A 212 7.08 -21.38 29.51
CA HIS A 212 8.44 -21.71 29.06
C HIS A 212 9.41 -20.51 29.12
N GLY A 213 9.10 -19.49 29.93
CA GLY A 213 10.04 -18.40 30.23
C GLY A 213 10.11 -17.27 29.21
N ALA A 214 9.08 -17.09 28.37
CA ALA A 214 8.94 -15.88 27.56
C ALA A 214 8.79 -14.64 28.46
N THR A 215 9.37 -13.52 28.02
CA THR A 215 9.37 -12.25 28.75
C THR A 215 8.72 -11.13 27.93
N LEU A 216 8.18 -10.10 28.59
CA LEU A 216 7.53 -8.95 27.93
C LEU A 216 8.56 -7.92 27.43
N GLN A 217 9.43 -8.34 26.51
CA GLN A 217 10.42 -7.45 25.88
C GLN A 217 9.73 -6.39 25.02
N LYS A 218 10.39 -5.24 24.82
CA LYS A 218 9.95 -4.23 23.86
C LYS A 218 10.51 -4.56 22.48
N ASN A 219 9.68 -4.41 21.45
CA ASN A 219 10.13 -4.42 20.06
C ASN A 219 10.82 -3.09 19.67
N GLU A 220 11.24 -2.94 18.41
CA GLU A 220 11.91 -1.69 17.95
C GLU A 220 10.99 -0.46 18.02
N ALA A 221 9.67 -0.64 17.98
CA ALA A 221 8.71 0.45 18.18
C ALA A 221 8.49 0.80 19.67
N GLY A 222 9.18 0.12 20.60
CA GLY A 222 9.04 0.33 22.04
C GLY A 222 7.78 -0.31 22.65
N ILE A 223 7.08 -1.16 21.89
CA ILE A 223 5.82 -1.79 22.28
C ILE A 223 6.10 -3.17 22.88
N THR A 224 5.46 -3.48 24.00
CA THR A 224 5.50 -4.81 24.64
C THR A 224 4.35 -5.70 24.12
N PRO A 225 4.39 -7.03 24.29
CA PRO A 225 3.28 -7.90 23.92
C PRO A 225 1.96 -7.51 24.60
N ALA A 226 2.00 -7.04 25.85
CA ALA A 226 0.79 -6.59 26.56
C ALA A 226 0.16 -5.36 25.90
N LEU A 227 0.97 -4.40 25.45
CA LEU A 227 0.47 -3.23 24.72
C LEU A 227 -0.03 -3.61 23.32
N GLN A 228 0.61 -4.58 22.65
CA GLN A 228 0.13 -5.10 21.36
C GLN A 228 -1.25 -5.77 21.49
N ALA A 229 -1.47 -6.59 22.52
CA ALA A 229 -2.78 -7.18 22.81
C ALA A 229 -3.84 -6.12 23.12
N ALA A 230 -3.48 -5.09 23.89
CA ALA A 230 -4.37 -3.98 24.22
C ALA A 230 -4.76 -3.17 22.97
N GLU A 231 -3.83 -2.91 22.06
CA GLU A 231 -4.07 -2.23 20.78
C GLU A 231 -5.03 -3.03 19.88
N ARG A 232 -4.95 -4.36 19.90
CA ARG A 232 -5.78 -5.25 19.08
C ARG A 232 -7.10 -5.69 19.74
N LEU A 233 -7.39 -5.18 20.94
CA LEU A 233 -8.57 -5.54 21.74
C LEU A 233 -8.67 -7.05 22.01
N HIS A 234 -7.55 -7.67 22.40
CA HIS A 234 -7.49 -9.04 22.92
C HIS A 234 -7.52 -9.00 24.45
N GLU A 235 -8.71 -8.73 24.97
CA GLU A 235 -9.00 -8.52 26.38
C GLU A 235 -8.53 -9.67 27.27
N ASP A 236 -8.80 -10.90 26.86
CA ASP A 236 -8.43 -12.13 27.55
C ASP A 236 -6.91 -12.29 27.70
N VAL A 237 -6.15 -11.95 26.67
CA VAL A 237 -4.68 -11.92 26.70
C VAL A 237 -4.17 -10.82 27.65
N VAL A 238 -4.76 -9.63 27.62
CA VAL A 238 -4.39 -8.54 28.54
C VAL A 238 -4.65 -8.94 29.99
N GLU A 239 -5.81 -9.54 30.28
CA GLU A 239 -6.12 -10.05 31.62
C GLU A 239 -5.14 -11.14 32.06
N ALA A 240 -4.79 -12.08 31.17
CA ALA A 240 -3.83 -13.14 31.48
C ALA A 240 -2.46 -12.56 31.85
N PHE A 241 -1.99 -11.52 31.16
CA PHE A 241 -0.76 -10.82 31.53
C PHE A 241 -0.86 -10.15 32.90
N ILE A 242 -1.97 -9.46 33.18
CA ILE A 242 -2.19 -8.74 34.46
C ILE A 242 -2.27 -9.71 35.64
N GLN A 243 -2.93 -10.85 35.44
CA GLN A 243 -3.14 -11.86 36.48
C GLN A 243 -1.88 -12.68 36.78
N ARG A 244 -0.90 -12.71 35.88
CA ARG A 244 0.34 -13.48 36.07
C ARG A 244 1.28 -12.78 37.07
N PRO A 245 1.53 -13.36 38.26
CA PRO A 245 2.32 -12.70 39.31
C PRO A 245 3.75 -12.40 38.85
N GLY A 246 4.22 -11.19 39.11
CA GLY A 246 5.60 -10.78 38.83
C GLY A 246 5.92 -10.52 37.34
N LEU A 247 4.96 -10.73 36.42
CA LEU A 247 5.19 -10.51 34.99
C LEU A 247 5.26 -9.01 34.62
N MET A 248 4.40 -8.20 35.23
CA MET A 248 4.30 -6.76 35.00
C MET A 248 4.29 -6.00 36.31
N SER A 249 4.97 -4.85 36.34
CA SER A 249 4.80 -3.85 37.37
C SER A 249 3.36 -3.28 37.36
N LYS A 250 2.95 -2.70 38.48
CA LYS A 250 1.63 -2.08 38.60
C LYS A 250 1.43 -0.94 37.59
N GLU A 251 2.48 -0.17 37.28
CA GLU A 251 2.41 0.90 36.26
C GLU A 251 2.20 0.32 34.85
N GLU A 252 2.84 -0.80 34.51
CA GLU A 252 2.64 -1.48 33.22
C GLU A 252 1.23 -2.07 33.09
N GLN A 253 0.71 -2.69 34.15
CA GLN A 253 -0.68 -3.18 34.19
C GLN A 253 -1.68 -2.05 33.94
N ILE A 254 -1.51 -0.92 34.63
CA ILE A 254 -2.35 0.27 34.46
C ILE A 254 -2.25 0.79 33.03
N THR A 255 -1.04 0.89 32.48
CA THR A 255 -0.82 1.39 31.11
C THR A 255 -1.47 0.50 30.05
N ALA A 256 -1.42 -0.83 30.22
CA ALA A 256 -2.09 -1.77 29.34
C ALA A 256 -3.62 -1.62 29.39
N LEU A 257 -4.21 -1.45 30.59
CA LEU A 257 -5.64 -1.20 30.75
C LEU A 257 -6.07 0.15 30.16
N GLU A 258 -5.27 1.20 30.35
CA GLU A 258 -5.51 2.52 29.75
C GLU A 258 -5.53 2.42 28.23
N LEU A 259 -4.55 1.75 27.62
CA LEU A 259 -4.50 1.54 26.17
C LEU A 259 -5.66 0.68 25.68
N LEU A 260 -6.02 -0.39 26.39
CA LEU A 260 -7.15 -1.26 26.04
C LEU A 260 -8.46 -0.45 26.03
N GLY A 261 -8.72 0.31 27.10
CA GLY A 261 -9.89 1.19 27.19
C GLY A 261 -9.89 2.25 26.08
N ALA A 262 -8.77 2.92 25.86
CA ALA A 262 -8.63 3.94 24.84
C ALA A 262 -8.82 3.41 23.41
N THR A 263 -8.46 2.15 23.18
CA THR A 263 -8.66 1.47 21.90
C THR A 263 -10.14 1.18 21.66
N TYR A 264 -10.88 0.70 22.66
CA TYR A 264 -12.33 0.46 22.55
C TYR A 264 -13.11 1.72 22.14
N ALA A 265 -12.66 2.90 22.57
CA ALA A 265 -13.30 4.18 22.27
C ALA A 265 -13.14 4.65 20.81
N ASN A 266 -12.13 4.15 20.08
CA ASN A 266 -11.80 4.62 18.73
C ASN A 266 -11.49 3.48 17.74
N ASP A 267 -11.87 2.24 18.05
CA ASP A 267 -11.79 1.14 17.10
C ASP A 267 -12.96 1.16 16.11
N LYS A 268 -12.70 0.78 14.87
CA LYS A 268 -13.73 0.77 13.81
C LYS A 268 -14.70 -0.41 13.94
N THR A 269 -14.26 -1.53 14.50
CA THR A 269 -14.96 -2.83 14.42
C THR A 269 -15.60 -3.24 15.74
N LYS A 270 -14.92 -2.99 16.84
CA LYS A 270 -15.30 -3.37 18.21
C LYS A 270 -15.59 -2.14 19.08
N TYR A 271 -16.00 -1.02 18.47
CA TYR A 271 -16.31 0.23 19.17
C TYR A 271 -17.28 0.00 20.35
N ASP A 272 -16.84 0.34 21.57
CA ASP A 272 -17.66 0.25 22.78
C ASP A 272 -17.18 1.28 23.81
N VAL A 273 -17.87 2.42 23.88
CA VAL A 273 -17.52 3.51 24.79
C VAL A 273 -17.75 3.17 26.26
N ASN A 274 -18.68 2.26 26.57
CA ASN A 274 -18.95 1.84 27.94
C ASN A 274 -17.84 0.92 28.44
N ARG A 275 -17.41 -0.04 27.61
CA ARG A 275 -16.21 -0.85 27.89
C ARG A 275 -14.98 0.03 28.01
N ALA A 276 -14.78 0.99 27.10
CA ALA A 276 -13.69 1.96 27.19
C ALA A 276 -13.65 2.62 28.56
N TYR A 277 -14.76 3.24 28.99
CA TYR A 277 -14.86 3.88 30.28
C TYR A 277 -14.58 2.92 31.45
N SER A 278 -15.08 1.68 31.37
CA SER A 278 -14.88 0.68 32.44
C SER A 278 -13.39 0.36 32.66
N TYR A 279 -12.62 0.21 31.58
CA TYR A 279 -11.17 -0.02 31.64
C TYR A 279 -10.41 1.21 32.12
N LEU A 280 -10.76 2.41 31.62
CA LEU A 280 -10.17 3.66 32.10
C LEU A 280 -10.42 3.85 33.61
N MET A 281 -11.65 3.54 34.07
CA MET A 281 -12.02 3.61 35.49
C MET A 281 -11.22 2.59 36.32
N ARG A 282 -11.12 1.34 35.88
CA ARG A 282 -10.31 0.32 36.56
C ARG A 282 -8.85 0.73 36.67
N ALA A 283 -8.26 1.22 35.58
CA ALA A 283 -6.88 1.72 35.57
C ALA A 283 -6.69 2.89 36.55
N MET A 284 -7.63 3.84 36.57
CA MET A 284 -7.62 4.97 37.50
C MET A 284 -7.75 4.51 38.97
N GLN A 285 -8.65 3.57 39.26
CA GLN A 285 -8.76 2.98 40.60
C GLN A 285 -7.46 2.30 41.03
N MET A 286 -6.79 1.58 40.12
CA MET A 286 -5.49 0.96 40.40
C MET A 286 -4.40 1.99 40.72
N ARG A 287 -4.39 3.17 40.07
CA ARG A 287 -3.46 4.28 40.40
C ARG A 287 -3.60 4.75 41.85
N TYR A 288 -4.83 4.77 42.36
CA TYR A 288 -5.19 5.29 43.69
C TYR A 288 -5.43 4.20 44.73
N SER A 289 -5.19 2.92 44.42
CA SER A 289 -5.52 1.82 45.33
C SER A 289 -4.65 1.77 46.59
N ASP A 290 -3.47 2.41 46.58
CA ASP A 290 -2.63 2.62 47.76
C ASP A 290 -2.50 4.13 48.02
N PRO A 291 -3.20 4.68 49.03
CA PRO A 291 -3.15 6.10 49.36
C PRO A 291 -1.75 6.60 49.75
N ARG A 292 -0.85 5.71 50.19
CA ARG A 292 0.53 6.07 50.55
C ARG A 292 1.45 6.11 49.33
N HIS A 293 1.06 5.50 48.22
CA HIS A 293 1.89 5.36 47.02
C HIS A 293 1.07 5.48 45.73
N VAL A 294 0.50 6.67 45.51
CA VAL A 294 -0.32 6.97 44.32
C VAL A 294 0.56 7.05 43.06
N ILE A 295 0.20 6.27 42.03
CA ILE A 295 0.89 6.28 40.73
C ILE A 295 0.26 7.36 39.84
N ARG A 296 0.82 8.58 39.87
CA ARG A 296 0.30 9.72 39.10
C ARG A 296 0.53 9.56 37.60
N LYS A 297 -0.38 10.10 36.78
CA LYS A 297 -0.20 10.20 35.33
C LYS A 297 0.95 11.18 35.01
N LYS A 298 1.60 10.95 33.87
CA LYS A 298 2.62 11.88 33.34
C LYS A 298 1.89 12.97 32.55
N VAL A 299 1.94 14.21 33.04
CA VAL A 299 1.33 15.36 32.35
C VAL A 299 2.07 15.63 31.04
N GLN A 300 1.36 15.57 29.92
CA GLN A 300 1.86 15.93 28.59
C GLN A 300 1.20 17.21 28.10
N GLN A 301 1.86 17.90 27.16
CA GLN A 301 1.24 19.05 26.52
C GLN A 301 0.04 18.58 25.68
N PRO A 302 -1.10 19.27 25.79
CA PRO A 302 -2.29 18.89 25.06
C PRO A 302 -2.06 19.04 23.55
N VAL A 303 -2.62 18.12 22.78
CA VAL A 303 -2.55 18.18 21.32
C VAL A 303 -3.71 19.02 20.82
N PRO A 304 -3.47 20.11 20.05
CA PRO A 304 -4.55 20.97 19.55
C PRO A 304 -5.63 20.22 18.77
N ALA A 305 -5.24 19.15 18.07
CA ALA A 305 -6.16 18.33 17.29
C ALA A 305 -7.16 17.53 18.13
N TYR A 306 -6.90 17.34 19.42
CA TYR A 306 -7.78 16.65 20.36
C TYR A 306 -8.52 17.66 21.25
N ASP A 307 -8.96 18.79 20.70
CA ASP A 307 -9.58 19.90 21.44
C ASP A 307 -8.69 20.44 22.59
N SER A 308 -7.36 20.32 22.46
CA SER A 308 -6.40 20.62 23.52
C SER A 308 -6.70 19.89 24.84
N TRP A 309 -7.18 18.65 24.75
CA TRP A 309 -7.58 17.84 25.89
C TRP A 309 -6.40 17.50 26.82
N PHE A 310 -6.61 17.69 28.12
CA PHE A 310 -5.75 17.18 29.17
C PHE A 310 -6.33 15.87 29.69
N GLU A 311 -5.48 14.85 29.80
CA GLU A 311 -5.92 13.58 30.38
C GLU A 311 -6.43 13.76 31.80
N THR A 312 -7.54 13.10 32.12
CA THR A 312 -8.07 13.05 33.48
C THR A 312 -7.03 12.44 34.42
N GLU A 313 -6.77 13.09 35.56
CA GLU A 313 -5.71 12.70 36.48
C GLU A 313 -6.23 11.94 37.70
N ASN A 314 -7.51 12.09 38.03
CA ASN A 314 -8.12 11.53 39.23
C ASN A 314 -9.56 11.02 39.00
N LEU A 315 -10.09 10.29 40.00
CA LEU A 315 -11.42 9.68 39.94
C LEU A 315 -12.57 10.70 39.74
N PRO A 316 -12.62 11.85 40.44
CA PRO A 316 -13.63 12.87 40.17
C PRO A 316 -13.65 13.38 38.72
N GLU A 317 -12.48 13.71 38.15
CA GLU A 317 -12.36 14.16 36.77
C GLU A 317 -12.83 13.11 35.77
N LEU A 318 -12.41 11.85 35.94
CA LEU A 318 -12.87 10.76 35.07
C LEU A 318 -14.38 10.54 35.19
N ASN A 319 -14.96 10.62 36.40
CA ASN A 319 -16.41 10.51 36.58
C ASN A 319 -17.18 11.66 35.93
N ALA A 320 -16.61 12.86 35.85
CA ALA A 320 -17.25 14.00 35.21
C ALA A 320 -17.48 13.79 33.71
N ILE A 321 -16.62 13.00 33.05
CA ILE A 321 -16.73 12.73 31.60
C ILE A 321 -17.54 11.48 31.25
N LYS A 322 -18.02 10.71 32.24
CA LYS A 322 -18.71 9.43 32.04
C LYS A 322 -19.84 9.47 31.02
N LEU A 323 -20.64 10.54 31.04
CA LEU A 323 -21.81 10.69 30.15
C LEU A 323 -21.49 11.51 28.89
N ASN A 324 -20.27 12.05 28.77
CA ASN A 324 -19.83 12.82 27.61
C ASN A 324 -18.94 11.94 26.73
N HIS A 325 -19.55 11.26 25.75
CA HIS A 325 -18.82 10.36 24.85
C HIS A 325 -17.70 11.06 24.08
N HIS A 326 -17.90 12.32 23.66
CA HIS A 326 -16.88 13.09 22.94
C HIS A 326 -15.64 13.29 23.82
N SER A 327 -15.82 13.62 25.10
CA SER A 327 -14.73 13.69 26.08
C SER A 327 -14.00 12.36 26.27
N ILE A 328 -14.73 11.23 26.32
CA ILE A 328 -14.10 9.90 26.40
C ILE A 328 -13.27 9.61 25.13
N HIS A 329 -13.75 10.03 23.95
CA HIS A 329 -12.99 9.87 22.71
C HIS A 329 -11.69 10.70 22.73
N MET A 330 -11.75 11.96 23.17
CA MET A 330 -10.56 12.83 23.25
C MET A 330 -9.57 12.35 24.32
N GLU A 331 -10.05 11.95 25.50
CA GLU A 331 -9.27 11.28 26.55
C GLU A 331 -8.53 10.07 25.97
N SER A 332 -9.24 9.26 25.19
CA SER A 332 -8.68 8.04 24.60
C SER A 332 -7.63 8.32 23.51
N LEU A 333 -7.82 9.35 22.68
CA LEU A 333 -6.80 9.75 21.70
C LEU A 333 -5.54 10.27 22.40
N ALA A 334 -5.69 11.07 23.46
CA ALA A 334 -4.56 11.56 24.25
C ALA A 334 -3.80 10.41 24.94
N ILE A 335 -4.52 9.46 25.56
CA ILE A 335 -3.92 8.25 26.16
C ILE A 335 -3.15 7.44 25.11
N ARG A 336 -3.75 7.17 23.95
CA ARG A 336 -3.09 6.40 22.88
C ARG A 336 -1.80 7.08 22.44
N GLU A 337 -1.80 8.39 22.26
CA GLU A 337 -0.59 9.12 21.87
C GLU A 337 0.48 9.12 22.96
N ARG A 338 0.11 9.27 24.23
CA ARG A 338 1.05 9.17 25.36
C ARG A 338 1.70 7.78 25.44
N VAL A 339 0.90 6.72 25.27
CA VAL A 339 1.35 5.34 25.46
C VAL A 339 2.13 4.81 24.27
N LEU A 340 1.63 5.03 23.05
CA LEU A 340 2.26 4.52 21.82
C LEU A 340 3.36 5.45 21.31
N GLY A 341 3.24 6.76 21.55
CA GLY A 341 4.15 7.78 21.05
C GLY A 341 3.90 8.18 19.59
N LYS A 342 4.37 9.38 19.22
CA LYS A 342 4.21 9.97 17.88
C LYS A 342 4.92 9.20 16.76
N ASN A 343 5.87 8.35 17.11
CA ASN A 343 6.66 7.54 16.17
C ASN A 343 6.06 6.13 15.96
N ASN A 344 4.84 5.88 16.43
CA ASN A 344 4.15 4.62 16.20
C ASN A 344 3.24 4.71 14.96
N PRO A 345 3.39 3.83 13.95
CA PRO A 345 2.63 3.88 12.70
C PRO A 345 1.14 3.52 12.86
N GLU A 346 0.74 2.90 13.98
CA GLU A 346 -0.66 2.52 14.28
C GLU A 346 -1.45 3.66 14.95
N LEU A 347 -0.76 4.65 15.53
CA LEU A 347 -1.41 5.80 16.21
C LEU A 347 -2.41 6.55 15.30
N PRO A 348 -2.10 6.86 14.02
CA PRO A 348 -2.98 7.67 13.17
C PRO A 348 -4.33 7.02 12.86
N GLN A 349 -4.45 5.69 12.90
CA GLN A 349 -5.64 4.98 12.43
C GLN A 349 -6.88 5.34 13.27
N ALA A 350 -6.74 5.42 14.59
CA ALA A 350 -7.81 5.81 15.51
C ALA A 350 -8.26 7.27 15.28
N ILE A 351 -7.30 8.17 15.00
CA ILE A 351 -7.55 9.58 14.72
C ILE A 351 -8.35 9.74 13.42
N VAL A 352 -7.95 9.01 12.37
CA VAL A 352 -8.65 9.01 11.07
C VAL A 352 -10.07 8.49 11.22
N TYR A 353 -10.25 7.37 11.92
CA TYR A 353 -11.59 6.83 12.19
C TYR A 353 -12.46 7.84 12.94
N ARG A 354 -11.92 8.46 14.00
CA ARG A 354 -12.67 9.46 14.76
C ARG A 354 -13.08 10.65 13.91
N GLY A 355 -12.19 11.12 13.04
CA GLY A 355 -12.48 12.18 12.07
C GLY A 355 -13.57 11.79 11.07
N ALA A 356 -13.58 10.56 10.56
CA ALA A 356 -14.62 10.07 9.67
C ALA A 356 -16.00 10.12 10.33
N VAL A 357 -16.11 9.68 11.58
CA VAL A 357 -17.39 9.77 12.31
C VAL A 357 -17.79 11.22 12.59
N MET A 358 -16.84 12.15 12.76
CA MET A 358 -17.17 13.58 12.84
C MET A 358 -17.75 14.10 11.52
N ALA A 359 -17.20 13.70 10.38
CA ALA A 359 -17.74 14.05 9.06
C ALA A 359 -19.15 13.48 8.86
N ASP A 360 -19.41 12.23 9.26
CA ASP A 360 -20.74 11.61 9.17
C ASP A 360 -21.79 12.36 10.01
N GLN A 361 -21.36 13.02 11.09
CA GLN A 361 -22.20 13.88 11.94
C GLN A 361 -22.31 15.34 11.42
N GLY A 362 -21.72 15.66 10.27
CA GLY A 362 -21.67 17.02 9.72
C GLY A 362 -20.65 17.96 10.39
N ARG A 363 -19.81 17.44 11.31
CA ARG A 363 -18.76 18.21 12.01
C ARG A 363 -17.48 18.26 11.18
N PHE A 364 -17.55 18.88 10.00
CA PHE A 364 -16.47 18.87 9.01
C PHE A 364 -15.18 19.55 9.47
N GLU A 365 -15.26 20.65 10.24
CA GLU A 365 -14.07 21.35 10.76
C GLU A 365 -13.24 20.42 11.67
N GLN A 366 -13.89 19.69 12.57
CA GLN A 366 -13.20 18.76 13.47
C GLN A 366 -12.61 17.56 12.72
N CYS A 367 -13.32 17.04 11.72
CA CYS A 367 -12.77 16.03 10.83
C CYS A 367 -11.47 16.50 10.18
N GLN A 368 -11.46 17.73 9.65
CA GLN A 368 -10.29 18.30 8.98
C GLN A 368 -9.11 18.47 9.94
N VAL A 369 -9.35 18.93 11.17
CA VAL A 369 -8.31 19.08 12.20
C VAL A 369 -7.69 17.72 12.55
N LEU A 370 -8.52 16.71 12.85
CA LEU A 370 -8.07 15.35 13.18
C LEU A 370 -7.29 14.71 12.02
N TRP A 371 -7.83 14.76 10.80
CA TRP A 371 -7.19 14.16 9.63
C TRP A 371 -5.89 14.87 9.24
N ASN A 372 -5.80 16.19 9.40
CA ASN A 372 -4.57 16.91 9.10
C ASN A 372 -3.44 16.45 10.02
N TYR A 373 -3.74 16.35 11.31
CA TYR A 373 -2.80 15.85 12.30
C TYR A 373 -2.42 14.38 12.05
N ALA A 374 -3.38 13.54 11.66
CA ALA A 374 -3.10 12.15 11.30
C ALA A 374 -2.16 12.03 10.09
N ILE A 375 -2.32 12.87 9.05
CA ILE A 375 -1.38 12.92 7.91
C ILE A 375 0.02 13.33 8.38
N ASP A 376 0.13 14.33 9.26
CA ASP A 376 1.43 14.78 9.78
C ASP A 376 2.15 13.64 10.54
N LEU A 377 1.41 12.88 11.34
CA LEU A 377 1.94 11.69 12.01
C LEU A 377 2.34 10.60 11.00
N ARG A 378 1.54 10.30 9.97
CA ARG A 378 1.89 9.30 8.95
C ARG A 378 3.15 9.67 8.17
N MET A 379 3.24 10.92 7.70
CA MET A 379 4.41 11.42 6.97
C MET A 379 5.67 11.36 7.85
N ARG A 380 5.56 11.72 9.13
CA ARG A 380 6.65 11.59 10.10
C ARG A 380 7.15 10.15 10.25
N ASN A 381 6.23 9.19 10.20
CA ASN A 381 6.52 7.75 10.30
C ASN A 381 6.87 7.11 8.95
N ASN A 382 7.03 7.91 7.89
CA ASN A 382 7.31 7.43 6.54
C ASN A 382 6.25 6.42 6.02
N VAL A 383 4.99 6.59 6.45
CA VAL A 383 3.83 5.82 6.00
C VAL A 383 3.14 6.57 4.86
N SER A 384 2.71 5.84 3.82
CA SER A 384 1.99 6.43 2.67
C SER A 384 0.72 7.15 3.11
N VAL A 385 0.46 8.31 2.49
CA VAL A 385 -0.73 9.14 2.74
C VAL A 385 -1.65 9.28 1.52
N ASP A 386 -1.41 8.52 0.45
CA ASP A 386 -2.17 8.55 -0.80
C ASP A 386 -3.69 8.42 -0.60
N ARG A 387 -4.10 7.48 0.26
CA ARG A 387 -5.52 7.28 0.60
C ARG A 387 -6.11 8.43 1.42
N ASP A 388 -5.31 9.01 2.32
CA ASP A 388 -5.76 10.11 3.17
C ASP A 388 -5.91 11.41 2.38
N LEU A 389 -5.01 11.67 1.42
CA LEU A 389 -5.11 12.78 0.48
C LEU A 389 -6.37 12.69 -0.38
N LEU A 390 -6.70 11.49 -0.89
CA LEU A 390 -7.93 11.27 -1.65
C LEU A 390 -9.17 11.51 -0.78
N ARG A 391 -9.19 11.01 0.47
CA ARG A 391 -10.28 11.26 1.42
C ARG A 391 -10.51 12.75 1.66
N PHE A 392 -9.45 13.55 1.77
CA PHE A 392 -9.58 15.01 1.85
C PHE A 392 -10.23 15.61 0.61
N ALA A 393 -9.81 15.20 -0.59
CA ALA A 393 -10.43 15.69 -1.83
C ALA A 393 -11.93 15.35 -1.89
N GLN A 394 -12.32 14.15 -1.44
CA GLN A 394 -13.72 13.71 -1.33
C GLN A 394 -14.48 14.53 -0.28
N LEU A 395 -13.90 14.73 0.91
CA LEU A 395 -14.47 15.55 1.98
C LEU A 395 -14.72 16.98 1.51
N PHE A 396 -13.73 17.62 0.88
CA PHE A 396 -13.87 18.97 0.35
C PHE A 396 -14.94 19.05 -0.75
N ALA A 397 -15.02 18.06 -1.63
CA ALA A 397 -16.09 17.99 -2.64
C ALA A 397 -17.48 17.86 -1.99
N GLN A 398 -17.60 17.09 -0.91
CA GLN A 398 -18.85 16.96 -0.15
C GLN A 398 -19.21 18.27 0.55
N ILE A 399 -18.26 18.95 1.21
CA ILE A 399 -18.49 20.25 1.85
C ILE A 399 -18.94 21.29 0.81
N LEU A 400 -18.31 21.33 -0.37
CA LEU A 400 -18.74 22.20 -1.47
C LEU A 400 -20.19 21.95 -1.90
N ARG A 401 -20.64 20.69 -1.88
CA ARG A 401 -21.99 20.31 -2.28
C ARG A 401 -23.04 20.65 -1.21
N VAL A 402 -22.73 20.44 0.06
CA VAL A 402 -23.70 20.57 1.18
C VAL A 402 -23.62 21.92 1.88
N GLU A 403 -22.41 22.40 2.19
CA GLU A 403 -22.13 23.59 3.00
C GLU A 403 -21.13 24.52 2.30
N ASN A 404 -21.42 24.88 1.05
CA ASN A 404 -20.49 25.58 0.13
C ASN A 404 -19.74 26.77 0.77
N HIS A 405 -20.39 27.57 1.62
CA HIS A 405 -19.84 28.78 2.25
C HIS A 405 -18.80 28.52 3.35
N ARG A 406 -18.63 27.28 3.84
CA ARG A 406 -17.69 26.97 4.94
C ARG A 406 -16.30 26.54 4.49
N LEU A 407 -16.13 26.15 3.22
CA LEU A 407 -14.82 25.76 2.71
C LEU A 407 -14.04 26.98 2.21
N THR A 408 -12.86 27.20 2.78
CA THR A 408 -11.93 28.29 2.42
C THR A 408 -10.60 27.76 1.87
N LEU A 409 -9.73 28.65 1.37
CA LEU A 409 -8.40 28.28 0.86
C LEU A 409 -7.46 27.77 1.96
N ASP A 410 -7.57 28.28 3.20
CA ASP A 410 -6.81 27.82 4.37
C ASP A 410 -6.97 26.33 4.65
N HIS A 411 -8.12 25.76 4.26
CA HIS A 411 -8.40 24.34 4.44
C HIS A 411 -7.73 23.49 3.37
N VAL A 412 -7.76 23.93 2.10
CA VAL A 412 -7.37 23.10 0.95
C VAL A 412 -5.88 23.23 0.62
N LEU A 413 -5.29 24.42 0.77
CA LEU A 413 -3.89 24.68 0.41
C LEU A 413 -2.88 23.86 1.23
N PRO A 414 -3.04 23.65 2.55
CA PRO A 414 -2.15 22.77 3.32
C PRO A 414 -2.18 21.33 2.83
N VAL A 415 -3.35 20.80 2.49
CA VAL A 415 -3.49 19.43 1.95
C VAL A 415 -2.86 19.33 0.56
N LEU A 416 -3.03 20.33 -0.30
CA LEU A 416 -2.36 20.39 -1.60
C LEU A 416 -0.82 20.41 -1.44
N THR A 417 -0.32 21.12 -0.43
CA THR A 417 1.12 21.15 -0.09
C THR A 417 1.61 19.78 0.35
N LYS A 418 0.88 19.09 1.23
CA LYS A 418 1.18 17.72 1.67
C LYS A 418 1.16 16.72 0.50
N CYS A 419 0.22 16.88 -0.43
CA CYS A 419 0.16 16.10 -1.67
C CYS A 419 1.41 16.30 -2.53
N GLN A 420 1.89 17.53 -2.68
CA GLN A 420 3.13 17.84 -3.40
C GLN A 420 4.35 17.18 -2.75
N GLN A 421 4.46 17.29 -1.42
CA GLN A 421 5.55 16.71 -0.65
C GLN A 421 5.57 15.18 -0.76
N GLU A 422 4.41 14.52 -0.73
CA GLU A 422 4.34 13.06 -0.84
C GLU A 422 4.82 12.55 -2.20
N ILE A 423 4.46 13.22 -3.30
CA ILE A 423 4.98 12.87 -4.64
C ILE A 423 6.50 13.05 -4.70
N GLU A 424 7.04 14.11 -4.12
CA GLU A 424 8.47 14.36 -4.04
C GLU A 424 9.20 13.29 -3.22
N ASN A 425 8.66 12.94 -2.05
CA ASN A 425 9.17 11.88 -1.19
C ASN A 425 9.19 10.53 -1.90
N ASN A 426 8.11 10.17 -2.60
CA ASN A 426 8.03 8.91 -3.34
C ASN A 426 9.03 8.88 -4.49
N LYS A 427 9.23 9.98 -5.21
CA LYS A 427 10.29 10.07 -6.24
C LYS A 427 11.69 9.92 -5.65
N LEU A 428 11.95 10.49 -4.47
CA LEU A 428 13.22 10.30 -3.76
C LEU A 428 13.42 8.85 -3.33
N LYS A 429 12.37 8.20 -2.80
CA LYS A 429 12.40 6.76 -2.45
C LYS A 429 12.68 5.88 -3.67
N MET A 430 12.11 6.20 -4.83
CA MET A 430 12.37 5.46 -6.08
C MET A 430 13.82 5.62 -6.59
N ARG A 431 14.46 6.76 -6.34
CA ARG A 431 15.87 6.99 -6.71
C ARG A 431 16.85 6.33 -5.74
N ASN A 432 16.47 6.25 -4.46
CA ASN A 432 17.28 5.64 -3.41
C ASN A 432 17.01 4.13 -3.39
N ASP A 433 17.79 3.39 -4.17
CA ASP A 433 17.69 1.93 -4.38
C ASP A 433 17.94 1.12 -3.09
N LYS A 434 16.96 1.13 -2.18
CA LYS A 434 16.97 0.28 -0.98
C LYS A 434 16.35 -1.08 -1.32
N PRO A 435 16.90 -2.20 -0.80
CA PRO A 435 16.44 -3.55 -1.13
C PRO A 435 14.93 -3.81 -0.90
N ASN A 436 14.30 -3.05 0.01
CA ASN A 436 12.89 -3.21 0.37
C ASN A 436 11.95 -2.23 -0.35
N THR A 437 12.45 -1.42 -1.29
CA THR A 437 11.63 -0.45 -2.02
C THR A 437 10.90 -1.11 -3.19
N CYS A 438 9.57 -1.21 -3.10
CA CYS A 438 8.74 -1.65 -4.21
C CYS A 438 8.41 -0.48 -5.15
N VAL A 439 9.18 -0.34 -6.24
CA VAL A 439 9.05 0.78 -7.20
C VAL A 439 7.67 0.82 -7.86
N SER A 440 7.07 -0.34 -8.18
CA SER A 440 5.73 -0.39 -8.78
C SER A 440 4.65 0.16 -7.84
N LEU A 441 4.71 -0.19 -6.55
CA LEU A 441 3.78 0.34 -5.55
C LEU A 441 3.90 1.85 -5.41
N LEU A 442 5.13 2.38 -5.36
CA LEU A 442 5.38 3.83 -5.30
C LEU A 442 4.87 4.54 -6.56
N GLN A 443 4.97 3.90 -7.72
CA GLN A 443 4.45 4.44 -8.97
C GLN A 443 2.91 4.49 -8.96
N ASP A 444 2.25 3.45 -8.48
CA ASP A 444 0.78 3.43 -8.33
C ASP A 444 0.30 4.51 -7.36
N GLN A 445 0.98 4.66 -6.22
CA GLN A 445 0.72 5.74 -5.25
C GLN A 445 0.89 7.12 -5.89
N ASN A 446 1.96 7.32 -6.68
CA ASN A 446 2.19 8.59 -7.38
C ASN A 446 1.12 8.86 -8.45
N ASN A 447 0.67 7.84 -9.18
CA ASN A 447 -0.42 7.97 -10.14
C ASN A 447 -1.70 8.48 -9.44
N GLN A 448 -2.05 7.86 -8.30
CA GLN A 448 -3.19 8.29 -7.49
C GLN A 448 -3.01 9.73 -6.97
N ASN A 449 -1.82 10.05 -6.44
CA ASN A 449 -1.52 11.39 -5.92
C ASN A 449 -1.55 12.47 -7.02
N CYS A 450 -1.15 12.16 -8.26
CA CYS A 450 -1.28 13.09 -9.38
C CYS A 450 -2.75 13.44 -9.67
N ILE A 451 -3.63 12.43 -9.62
CA ILE A 451 -5.07 12.62 -9.82
C ILE A 451 -5.66 13.42 -8.64
N THR A 452 -5.29 13.07 -7.41
CA THR A 452 -5.72 13.81 -6.21
C THR A 452 -5.25 15.26 -6.23
N ALA A 453 -4.00 15.53 -6.65
CA ALA A 453 -3.48 16.88 -6.82
C ALA A 453 -4.33 17.68 -7.82
N LEU A 454 -4.73 17.06 -8.94
CA LEU A 454 -5.61 17.70 -9.91
C LEU A 454 -6.98 18.03 -9.31
N TYR A 455 -7.58 17.14 -8.50
CA TYR A 455 -8.85 17.42 -7.81
C TYR A 455 -8.71 18.60 -6.84
N LEU A 456 -7.65 18.63 -6.04
CA LEU A 456 -7.38 19.70 -5.09
C LEU A 456 -7.14 21.04 -5.79
N ILE A 457 -6.34 21.08 -6.87
CA ILE A 457 -6.14 22.30 -7.68
C ILE A 457 -7.47 22.76 -8.26
N LYS A 458 -8.29 21.84 -8.79
CA LYS A 458 -9.62 22.18 -9.31
C LYS A 458 -10.50 22.80 -8.21
N ILE A 459 -10.51 22.22 -7.01
CA ILE A 459 -11.28 22.75 -5.86
C ILE A 459 -10.80 24.16 -5.52
N VAL A 460 -9.48 24.36 -5.41
CA VAL A 460 -8.89 25.68 -5.15
C VAL A 460 -9.31 26.70 -6.22
N THR A 461 -9.21 26.34 -7.51
CA THR A 461 -9.61 27.27 -8.60
C THR A 461 -11.11 27.57 -8.62
N GLN A 462 -11.96 26.66 -8.13
CA GLN A 462 -13.39 26.93 -7.96
C GLN A 462 -13.65 27.89 -6.80
N LEU A 463 -12.97 27.69 -5.66
CA LEU A 463 -13.03 28.60 -4.51
C LEU A 463 -12.57 30.01 -4.90
N ALA A 464 -11.46 30.10 -5.63
CA ALA A 464 -10.87 31.36 -6.07
C ALA A 464 -11.78 32.22 -6.98
N ARG A 465 -12.78 31.61 -7.62
CA ARG A 465 -13.72 32.29 -8.55
C ARG A 465 -14.98 32.83 -7.87
N ARG A 466 -15.18 32.57 -6.56
CA ARG A 466 -16.35 33.05 -5.83
C ARG A 466 -16.27 34.56 -5.67
N LYS A 467 -17.03 35.30 -6.48
CA LYS A 467 -17.06 36.77 -6.52
C LYS A 467 -17.60 37.45 -5.23
N LYS A 468 -17.96 36.72 -4.18
CA LYS A 468 -18.62 37.25 -2.98
C LYS A 468 -17.83 37.15 -1.68
N ASP A 469 -16.74 36.38 -1.63
CA ASP A 469 -16.00 36.18 -0.37
C ASP A 469 -14.78 37.11 -0.34
N GLN A 470 -14.76 38.02 0.62
CA GLN A 470 -13.69 39.00 0.88
C GLN A 470 -12.42 38.39 1.51
N ASP A 471 -12.21 37.07 1.44
CA ASP A 471 -11.19 36.35 2.23
C ASP A 471 -10.02 35.76 1.43
N ILE A 472 -9.86 36.09 0.15
CA ILE A 472 -8.67 35.69 -0.63
C ILE A 472 -7.63 36.81 -0.52
N ASN A 473 -6.68 36.62 0.39
CA ASN A 473 -5.51 37.49 0.53
C ASN A 473 -4.42 37.16 -0.51
N GLU A 474 -3.43 38.04 -0.61
CA GLU A 474 -2.28 37.86 -1.51
C GLU A 474 -1.47 36.60 -1.15
N ASP A 475 -1.37 36.28 0.15
CA ASP A 475 -0.64 35.11 0.65
C ASP A 475 -1.22 33.79 0.13
N HIS A 476 -2.54 33.64 0.07
CA HIS A 476 -3.21 32.47 -0.49
C HIS A 476 -2.87 32.26 -1.96
N ILE A 477 -2.84 33.36 -2.74
CA ILE A 477 -2.50 33.32 -4.17
C ILE A 477 -1.04 32.96 -4.35
N GLN A 478 -0.14 33.59 -3.58
CA GLN A 478 1.29 33.28 -3.58
C GLN A 478 1.55 31.82 -3.20
N GLN A 479 0.87 31.30 -2.18
CA GLN A 479 1.00 29.92 -1.74
C GLN A 479 0.49 28.94 -2.81
N LEU A 480 -0.67 29.21 -3.43
CA LEU A 480 -1.18 28.42 -4.55
C LEU A 480 -0.15 28.33 -5.68
N PHE A 481 0.36 29.47 -6.14
CA PHE A 481 1.32 29.51 -7.24
C PHE A 481 2.64 28.84 -6.86
N LEU A 482 3.10 29.00 -5.61
CA LEU A 482 4.31 28.33 -5.12
C LEU A 482 4.15 26.80 -5.18
N VAL A 483 3.05 26.27 -4.65
CA VAL A 483 2.80 24.82 -4.61
C VAL A 483 2.63 24.25 -6.02
N VAL A 484 1.87 24.94 -6.90
CA VAL A 484 1.71 24.51 -8.30
C VAL A 484 3.03 24.54 -9.06
N ARG A 485 3.87 25.57 -8.85
CA ARG A 485 5.23 25.63 -9.41
C ARG A 485 6.08 24.44 -8.96
N LYS A 486 5.99 24.04 -7.69
CA LYS A 486 6.70 22.85 -7.19
C LYS A 486 6.25 21.56 -7.89
N PHE A 487 4.95 21.37 -8.13
CA PHE A 487 4.48 20.23 -8.93
C PHE A 487 5.08 20.21 -10.34
N ILE A 488 5.17 21.37 -10.99
CA ILE A 488 5.71 21.52 -12.34
C ILE A 488 7.23 21.27 -12.35
N GLN A 489 7.97 21.89 -11.42
CA GLN A 489 9.42 21.72 -11.29
C GLN A 489 9.81 20.28 -10.96
N ASN A 490 8.99 19.58 -10.17
CA ASN A 490 9.18 18.16 -9.88
C ASN A 490 8.79 17.24 -11.05
N ASP A 491 8.39 17.76 -12.22
CA ASP A 491 7.91 16.97 -13.38
C ASP A 491 6.83 15.94 -12.99
N THR A 492 5.77 16.41 -12.32
CA THR A 492 4.69 15.55 -11.83
C THR A 492 3.88 14.97 -12.99
N ARG A 493 3.91 13.64 -13.14
CA ARG A 493 3.31 12.90 -14.25
C ARG A 493 2.76 11.55 -13.81
N LEU A 494 1.76 11.07 -14.55
CA LEU A 494 1.38 9.67 -14.54
C LEU A 494 2.45 8.80 -15.22
N GLN A 495 2.36 7.49 -15.01
CA GLN A 495 3.23 6.49 -15.62
C GLN A 495 3.22 6.50 -17.16
N ASP A 496 2.09 6.89 -17.77
CA ASP A 496 1.96 7.05 -19.22
C ASP A 496 2.51 8.40 -19.74
N GLY A 497 3.15 9.19 -18.87
CA GLY A 497 3.80 10.45 -19.22
C GLY A 497 2.88 11.67 -19.22
N GLN A 498 1.56 11.51 -18.97
CA GLN A 498 0.63 12.63 -18.88
C GLN A 498 0.97 13.55 -17.69
N THR A 499 1.16 14.84 -17.96
CA THR A 499 1.34 15.87 -16.94
C THR A 499 0.00 16.31 -16.34
N LEU A 500 0.01 17.05 -15.23
CA LEU A 500 -1.21 17.68 -14.68
C LEU A 500 -1.98 18.51 -15.72
N LEU A 501 -1.28 19.14 -16.68
CA LEU A 501 -1.93 19.90 -17.76
C LEU A 501 -2.64 19.00 -18.78
N HIS A 502 -2.10 17.82 -19.09
CA HIS A 502 -2.80 16.83 -19.92
C HIS A 502 -4.10 16.41 -19.24
N LEU A 503 -4.05 16.12 -17.95
CA LEU A 503 -5.22 15.66 -17.19
C LEU A 503 -6.27 16.75 -17.03
N ALA A 504 -5.86 18.01 -16.81
CA ALA A 504 -6.77 19.15 -16.68
C ALA A 504 -7.61 19.43 -17.94
N VAL A 505 -7.15 18.98 -19.10
CA VAL A 505 -7.84 19.15 -20.40
C VAL A 505 -8.42 17.85 -20.95
N ASN A 506 -8.22 16.73 -20.26
CA ASN A 506 -8.74 15.44 -20.65
C ASN A 506 -10.21 15.32 -20.21
N GLY A 507 -11.13 15.26 -21.17
CA GLY A 507 -12.57 15.17 -20.91
C GLY A 507 -13.06 13.81 -20.43
N VAL A 508 -12.22 12.77 -20.47
CA VAL A 508 -12.52 11.41 -19.99
C VAL A 508 -11.61 10.99 -18.82
N THR A 509 -10.92 11.94 -18.18
CA THR A 509 -10.14 11.66 -16.96
C THR A 509 -11.01 10.86 -15.99
N PRO A 510 -10.58 9.68 -15.51
CA PRO A 510 -11.35 8.92 -14.55
C PRO A 510 -11.52 9.77 -13.28
N ILE A 511 -12.77 10.04 -12.94
CA ILE A 511 -13.14 10.76 -11.72
C ILE A 511 -13.63 9.72 -10.72
N ASP A 512 -13.10 9.76 -9.50
CA ASP A 512 -13.60 8.93 -8.42
C ASP A 512 -15.11 9.18 -8.21
N GLU A 513 -15.91 8.12 -8.21
CA GLU A 513 -17.38 8.25 -8.24
C GLU A 513 -17.95 8.85 -6.94
N PHE A 514 -17.19 8.80 -5.85
CA PHE A 514 -17.65 9.23 -4.52
C PHE A 514 -17.53 10.74 -4.35
N TYR A 515 -18.65 11.47 -4.50
CA TYR A 515 -18.81 12.93 -4.40
C TYR A 515 -18.00 13.79 -5.38
N THR A 516 -16.92 13.29 -5.99
CA THR A 516 -16.05 14.10 -6.87
C THR A 516 -16.55 14.19 -8.32
N ASN A 517 -17.40 13.27 -8.79
CA ASN A 517 -17.88 13.21 -10.18
C ASN A 517 -18.64 14.48 -10.63
N GLU A 518 -19.51 15.03 -9.78
CA GLU A 518 -20.26 16.24 -10.13
C GLU A 518 -19.38 17.48 -10.14
N MET A 519 -18.32 17.48 -9.32
CA MET A 519 -17.45 18.62 -9.08
C MET A 519 -16.26 18.63 -10.05
N CYS A 520 -15.45 17.58 -10.11
CA CYS A 520 -14.19 17.51 -10.84
C CYS A 520 -14.37 17.24 -12.33
N LYS A 521 -15.12 18.11 -13.02
CA LYS A 521 -15.38 18.02 -14.45
C LYS A 521 -14.25 18.63 -15.28
N PHE A 522 -13.71 17.85 -16.22
CA PHE A 522 -12.69 18.28 -17.17
C PHE A 522 -13.21 18.19 -18.62
N PRO A 523 -12.72 18.99 -19.57
CA PRO A 523 -11.66 20.00 -19.43
C PRO A 523 -12.09 21.20 -18.58
N CYS A 524 -11.14 21.82 -17.86
CA CYS A 524 -11.39 22.98 -16.99
C CYS A 524 -10.44 24.14 -17.30
N TYR A 525 -10.97 25.25 -17.83
CA TYR A 525 -10.18 26.43 -18.19
C TYR A 525 -9.44 27.04 -17.00
N ALA A 526 -10.09 27.18 -15.84
CA ALA A 526 -9.48 27.83 -14.68
C ALA A 526 -8.27 27.04 -14.15
N THR A 527 -8.37 25.70 -14.12
CA THR A 527 -7.28 24.81 -13.74
C THR A 527 -6.14 24.87 -14.77
N ALA A 528 -6.46 24.81 -16.07
CA ALA A 528 -5.47 24.94 -17.13
C ALA A 528 -4.75 26.29 -17.09
N LEU A 529 -5.48 27.38 -16.84
CA LEU A 529 -4.93 28.74 -16.74
C LEU A 529 -3.90 28.84 -15.62
N VAL A 530 -4.23 28.35 -14.41
CA VAL A 530 -3.29 28.37 -13.27
C VAL A 530 -2.04 27.54 -13.59
N LEU A 531 -2.20 26.34 -14.16
CA LEU A 531 -1.08 25.49 -14.52
C LEU A 531 -0.15 26.17 -15.55
N VAL A 532 -0.71 26.72 -16.63
CA VAL A 532 0.05 27.43 -17.67
C VAL A 532 0.74 28.67 -17.10
N HIS A 533 0.04 29.45 -16.28
CA HIS A 533 0.62 30.63 -15.62
C HIS A 533 1.77 30.29 -14.67
N CYS A 534 1.71 29.12 -14.02
CA CYS A 534 2.79 28.60 -13.19
C CYS A 534 3.93 27.95 -13.99
N GLY A 535 3.86 27.92 -15.33
CA GLY A 535 4.91 27.43 -16.22
C GLY A 535 4.74 25.99 -16.71
N ALA A 536 3.53 25.42 -16.63
CA ALA A 536 3.27 24.10 -17.20
C ALA A 536 3.43 24.16 -18.73
N SER A 537 4.25 23.25 -19.27
CA SER A 537 4.55 23.23 -20.70
C SER A 537 3.34 22.76 -21.52
N VAL A 538 2.86 23.62 -22.43
CA VAL A 538 1.81 23.31 -23.42
C VAL A 538 2.30 22.42 -24.56
N VAL A 539 3.61 22.14 -24.62
CA VAL A 539 4.25 21.28 -25.61
C VAL A 539 4.85 20.00 -25.00
N ALA A 540 4.65 19.78 -23.70
CA ALA A 540 4.96 18.49 -23.08
C ALA A 540 4.21 17.36 -23.80
N VAL A 541 4.76 16.16 -23.78
CA VAL A 541 4.16 15.00 -24.44
C VAL A 541 4.03 13.82 -23.48
N ASP A 542 2.95 13.04 -23.67
CA ASP A 542 2.77 11.72 -23.05
C ASP A 542 3.56 10.63 -23.80
N ALA A 543 3.46 9.37 -23.36
CA ALA A 543 4.12 8.22 -23.97
C ALA A 543 3.69 7.95 -25.43
N ALA A 544 2.46 8.33 -25.79
CA ALA A 544 1.91 8.27 -27.15
C ALA A 544 2.20 9.55 -27.96
N ARG A 545 3.03 10.45 -27.41
CA ARG A 545 3.41 11.74 -27.98
C ARG A 545 2.24 12.72 -28.17
N ASN A 546 1.15 12.55 -27.46
CA ASN A 546 0.09 13.54 -27.44
C ASN A 546 0.55 14.73 -26.61
N THR A 547 0.39 15.94 -27.13
CA THR A 547 0.49 17.17 -26.35
C THR A 547 -0.82 17.42 -25.58
N PRO A 548 -0.87 18.34 -24.59
CA PRO A 548 -2.14 18.74 -23.97
C PRO A 548 -3.20 19.15 -25.00
N LEU A 549 -2.78 19.75 -26.11
CA LEU A 549 -3.68 20.12 -27.20
C LEU A 549 -4.27 18.90 -27.91
N HIS A 550 -3.50 17.83 -28.13
CA HIS A 550 -4.02 16.57 -28.68
C HIS A 550 -5.04 15.94 -27.73
N ILE A 551 -4.75 15.94 -26.43
CA ILE A 551 -5.66 15.38 -25.42
C ILE A 551 -6.97 16.16 -25.36
N LEU A 552 -6.91 17.50 -25.36
CA LEU A 552 -8.09 18.38 -25.35
C LEU A 552 -9.09 18.01 -26.46
N VAL A 553 -8.60 17.65 -27.66
CA VAL A 553 -9.45 17.44 -28.83
C VAL A 553 -9.80 15.98 -29.14
N THR A 554 -9.09 15.02 -28.55
CA THR A 554 -9.31 13.58 -28.80
C THR A 554 -10.09 12.89 -27.70
N LYS A 555 -9.94 13.34 -26.45
CA LYS A 555 -10.50 12.73 -25.25
C LYS A 555 -11.71 13.51 -24.74
N ILE A 556 -12.79 13.49 -25.53
CA ILE A 556 -13.99 14.31 -25.29
C ILE A 556 -15.14 13.41 -24.82
N ASN A 557 -15.81 13.78 -23.73
CA ASN A 557 -17.14 13.26 -23.40
C ASN A 557 -18.17 13.91 -24.32
N SER A 558 -19.01 13.10 -24.98
CA SER A 558 -19.90 13.47 -26.10
C SER A 558 -21.01 14.50 -25.80
N SER A 559 -20.98 15.21 -24.66
CA SER A 559 -21.93 16.28 -24.38
C SER A 559 -21.53 17.58 -25.10
N GLN A 560 -22.47 18.16 -25.86
CA GLN A 560 -22.28 19.43 -26.57
C GLN A 560 -21.96 20.61 -25.61
N ASP A 561 -22.28 20.47 -24.32
CA ASP A 561 -22.21 21.53 -23.30
C ASP A 561 -20.81 22.09 -22.97
N ARG A 562 -19.71 21.45 -23.38
CA ARG A 562 -18.35 21.90 -23.00
C ARG A 562 -17.50 22.50 -24.10
N GLN A 563 -18.04 22.67 -25.32
CA GLN A 563 -17.27 23.26 -26.43
C GLN A 563 -16.75 24.68 -26.11
N GLY A 564 -17.52 25.50 -25.40
CA GLY A 564 -17.09 26.86 -25.03
C GLY A 564 -15.93 26.91 -24.02
N GLU A 565 -15.79 25.91 -23.15
CA GLU A 565 -14.61 25.77 -22.28
C GLU A 565 -13.39 25.34 -23.11
N MET A 566 -13.57 24.39 -24.02
CA MET A 566 -12.49 23.92 -24.91
C MET A 566 -11.93 25.03 -25.79
N THR A 567 -12.78 25.88 -26.37
CA THR A 567 -12.34 27.03 -27.18
C THR A 567 -11.50 28.01 -26.37
N ARG A 568 -11.86 28.28 -25.11
CA ARG A 568 -11.06 29.13 -24.22
C ARG A 568 -9.71 28.52 -23.88
N ILE A 569 -9.65 27.21 -23.65
CA ILE A 569 -8.39 26.49 -23.40
C ILE A 569 -7.52 26.48 -24.65
N LEU A 570 -8.11 26.30 -25.83
CA LEU A 570 -7.39 26.39 -27.10
C LEU A 570 -6.73 27.75 -27.26
N GLN A 571 -7.48 28.84 -27.03
CA GLN A 571 -6.94 30.20 -27.10
C GLN A 571 -5.79 30.39 -26.11
N LEU A 572 -5.96 29.94 -24.85
CA LEU A 572 -4.89 29.95 -23.84
C LEU A 572 -3.64 29.22 -24.32
N PHE A 573 -3.78 28.05 -24.96
CA PHE A 573 -2.65 27.29 -25.47
C PHE A 573 -1.95 27.98 -26.64
N VAL A 574 -2.70 28.61 -27.55
CA VAL A 574 -2.13 29.42 -28.64
C VAL A 574 -1.33 30.59 -28.06
N GLU A 575 -1.89 31.33 -27.11
CA GLU A 575 -1.22 32.45 -26.44
C GLU A 575 0.03 32.02 -25.65
N ALA A 576 -0.01 30.82 -25.06
CA ALA A 576 1.12 30.21 -24.37
C ALA A 576 2.16 29.56 -25.29
N GLY A 577 1.99 29.67 -26.62
CA GLY A 577 2.97 29.19 -27.60
C GLY A 577 2.91 27.69 -27.90
N ALA A 578 1.72 27.08 -27.88
CA ALA A 578 1.55 25.69 -28.27
C ALA A 578 1.93 25.45 -29.74
N HIS A 579 2.70 24.40 -29.99
CA HIS A 579 3.00 23.94 -31.36
C HIS A 579 1.79 23.24 -31.97
N LEU A 580 1.07 23.96 -32.83
CA LEU A 580 -0.20 23.52 -33.45
C LEU A 580 -0.02 22.41 -34.49
N ASP A 581 1.18 22.29 -35.07
CA ASP A 581 1.54 21.31 -36.08
C ASP A 581 2.44 20.17 -35.58
N ALA A 582 2.64 20.07 -34.26
CA ALA A 582 3.26 18.91 -33.64
C ALA A 582 2.42 17.65 -33.92
N VAL A 583 3.09 16.51 -34.12
CA VAL A 583 2.42 15.23 -34.40
C VAL A 583 2.61 14.23 -33.26
N ASN A 584 1.54 13.47 -32.99
CA ASN A 584 1.58 12.35 -32.06
C ASN A 584 2.29 11.11 -32.66
N ALA A 585 2.32 10.00 -31.92
CA ALA A 585 2.95 8.76 -32.39
C ALA A 585 2.26 8.16 -33.63
N ALA A 586 1.01 8.51 -33.91
CA ALA A 586 0.29 8.13 -35.13
C ALA A 586 0.54 9.10 -36.31
N GLY A 587 1.35 10.14 -36.12
CA GLY A 587 1.63 11.15 -37.14
C GLY A 587 0.51 12.15 -37.38
N GLN A 588 -0.47 12.22 -36.49
CA GLN A 588 -1.58 13.15 -36.59
C GLN A 588 -1.28 14.43 -35.81
N THR A 589 -1.59 15.59 -36.40
CA THR A 589 -1.67 16.86 -35.65
C THR A 589 -2.94 16.88 -34.80
N ALA A 590 -3.00 17.77 -33.82
CA ALA A 590 -4.21 17.95 -33.02
C ALA A 590 -5.43 18.29 -33.90
N ALA A 591 -5.24 19.12 -34.92
CA ALA A 591 -6.29 19.48 -35.88
C ALA A 591 -6.82 18.27 -36.65
N ALA A 592 -5.92 17.37 -37.10
CA ALA A 592 -6.28 16.14 -37.81
C ALA A 592 -6.92 15.07 -36.90
N ALA A 593 -6.55 15.05 -35.63
CA ALA A 593 -7.10 14.12 -34.64
C ALA A 593 -8.44 14.58 -34.04
N CYS A 594 -8.83 15.84 -34.26
CA CYS A 594 -10.05 16.43 -33.70
C CYS A 594 -11.32 15.89 -34.39
N LYS A 595 -12.22 15.30 -33.59
CA LYS A 595 -13.51 14.77 -34.10
C LYS A 595 -14.62 15.83 -34.19
N LEU A 596 -14.43 17.01 -33.61
CA LEU A 596 -15.41 18.09 -33.60
C LEU A 596 -15.12 19.10 -34.72
N ALA A 597 -15.97 19.13 -35.74
CA ALA A 597 -15.74 19.95 -36.95
C ALA A 597 -15.45 21.44 -36.65
N ASN A 598 -16.21 22.06 -35.74
CA ASN A 598 -16.04 23.48 -35.40
C ASN A 598 -14.66 23.76 -34.77
N LEU A 599 -14.23 22.91 -33.85
CA LEU A 599 -12.93 23.06 -33.17
C LEU A 599 -11.77 22.72 -34.12
N ALA A 600 -11.96 21.73 -34.99
CA ALA A 600 -11.00 21.39 -36.04
C ALA A 600 -10.79 22.58 -36.99
N ASN A 601 -11.86 23.25 -37.44
CA ASN A 601 -11.76 24.43 -38.31
C ASN A 601 -11.02 25.58 -37.64
N LEU A 602 -11.30 25.85 -36.36
CA LEU A 602 -10.60 26.88 -35.59
C LEU A 602 -9.11 26.55 -35.46
N LEU A 603 -8.78 25.29 -35.19
CA LEU A 603 -7.39 24.81 -35.15
C LEU A 603 -6.67 24.97 -36.49
N HIS A 604 -7.31 24.63 -37.61
CA HIS A 604 -6.72 24.84 -38.94
C HIS A 604 -6.47 26.33 -39.21
N GLY A 605 -7.39 27.21 -38.80
CA GLY A 605 -7.22 28.65 -38.89
C GLY A 605 -5.98 29.13 -38.13
N HIS A 606 -5.85 28.76 -36.85
CA HIS A 606 -4.67 29.11 -36.06
C HIS A 606 -3.38 28.46 -36.60
N GLN A 607 -3.43 27.19 -37.03
CA GLN A 607 -2.28 26.51 -37.60
C GLN A 607 -1.76 27.26 -38.83
N ASN A 608 -2.64 27.66 -39.75
CA ASN A 608 -2.25 28.42 -40.94
C ASN A 608 -1.69 29.80 -40.59
N ALA A 609 -2.24 30.48 -39.57
CA ALA A 609 -1.81 31.80 -39.15
C ALA A 609 -0.48 31.80 -38.38
N HIS A 610 -0.18 30.74 -37.62
CA HIS A 610 0.96 30.70 -36.68
C HIS A 610 2.07 29.72 -37.08
N THR A 611 1.95 28.99 -38.20
CA THR A 611 3.03 28.10 -38.69
C THR A 611 4.26 28.94 -39.06
N THR A 612 5.39 28.68 -38.41
CA THR A 612 6.64 29.40 -38.66
C THR A 612 7.46 28.73 -39.78
N LEU A 613 8.39 29.48 -40.38
CA LEU A 613 9.35 28.91 -41.35
C LEU A 613 10.17 27.76 -40.75
N LYS A 614 10.51 27.85 -39.44
CA LYS A 614 11.20 26.80 -38.70
C LYS A 614 10.38 25.50 -38.66
N CYS A 615 9.07 25.61 -38.42
CA CYS A 615 8.14 24.47 -38.49
C CYS A 615 8.07 23.86 -39.89
N LEU A 616 7.98 24.69 -40.94
CA LEU A 616 7.97 24.21 -42.34
C LEU A 616 9.25 23.47 -42.70
N ALA A 617 10.42 23.99 -42.30
CA ALA A 617 11.70 23.34 -42.51
C ALA A 617 11.78 21.99 -41.77
N ALA A 618 11.38 21.96 -40.49
CA ALA A 618 11.34 20.73 -39.70
C ALA A 618 10.41 19.66 -40.31
N ARG A 619 9.23 20.07 -40.79
CA ARG A 619 8.30 19.20 -41.51
C ARG A 619 8.89 18.67 -42.81
N CYS A 620 9.60 19.50 -43.58
CA CYS A 620 10.26 19.06 -44.80
C CYS A 620 11.32 17.98 -44.50
N ILE A 621 12.14 18.20 -43.46
CA ILE A 621 13.15 17.23 -43.00
C ILE A 621 12.48 15.93 -42.56
N ALA A 622 11.41 16.01 -41.77
CA ALA A 622 10.67 14.85 -41.26
C ALA A 622 9.97 14.06 -42.37
N SER A 623 9.22 14.72 -43.26
CA SER A 623 8.49 14.09 -44.36
C SER A 623 9.42 13.42 -45.38
N ASN A 624 10.59 14.01 -45.62
CA ASN A 624 11.58 13.45 -46.55
C ASN A 624 12.60 12.52 -45.87
N ARG A 625 12.43 12.22 -44.56
CA ARG A 625 13.32 11.35 -43.76
C ARG A 625 14.80 11.72 -43.87
N ILE A 626 15.09 13.02 -43.95
CA ILE A 626 16.46 13.52 -44.05
C ILE A 626 17.17 13.25 -42.71
N SER A 627 18.39 12.72 -42.74
CA SER A 627 19.18 12.49 -41.52
C SER A 627 19.68 13.82 -40.94
N PHE A 628 19.47 14.04 -39.64
CA PHE A 628 19.88 15.26 -38.94
C PHE A 628 20.57 15.02 -37.59
N LYS A 629 20.57 13.78 -37.07
CA LYS A 629 21.16 13.45 -35.76
C LYS A 629 22.67 13.63 -35.78
N GLY A 630 23.22 14.37 -34.81
CA GLY A 630 24.63 14.73 -34.70
C GLY A 630 25.10 15.78 -35.72
N MET A 631 24.23 16.21 -36.64
CA MET A 631 24.55 17.20 -37.68
C MET A 631 24.06 18.61 -37.32
N ILE A 632 23.14 18.71 -36.36
CA ILE A 632 22.57 19.97 -35.88
C ILE A 632 22.65 20.04 -34.35
N PRO A 633 22.51 21.22 -33.74
CA PRO A 633 22.38 21.33 -32.30
C PRO A 633 21.29 20.43 -31.73
N LYS A 634 21.57 19.71 -30.63
CA LYS A 634 20.62 18.79 -29.96
C LYS A 634 19.24 19.41 -29.68
N GLN A 635 19.19 20.71 -29.40
CA GLN A 635 17.95 21.47 -29.18
C GLN A 635 17.06 21.51 -30.44
N LEU A 636 17.65 21.54 -31.64
CA LEU A 636 16.94 21.48 -32.92
C LEU A 636 16.56 20.05 -33.31
N GLU A 637 17.31 19.04 -32.87
CA GLU A 637 16.93 17.63 -33.06
C GLU A 637 15.59 17.34 -32.39
N ALA A 638 15.42 17.74 -31.12
CA ALA A 638 14.16 17.62 -30.40
C ALA A 638 13.02 18.37 -31.11
N PHE A 639 13.32 19.54 -31.68
CA PHE A 639 12.36 20.34 -32.43
C PHE A 639 11.87 19.64 -33.72
N ILE A 640 12.78 19.06 -34.50
CA ILE A 640 12.43 18.30 -35.71
C ILE A 640 11.68 17.02 -35.33
N GLN A 641 12.10 16.37 -34.24
CA GLN A 641 11.48 15.15 -33.75
C GLN A 641 9.99 15.34 -33.42
N MET A 642 9.57 16.53 -32.95
CA MET A 642 8.14 16.86 -32.72
C MET A 642 7.26 16.76 -33.99
N HIS A 643 7.86 16.90 -35.17
CA HIS A 643 7.16 16.88 -36.47
C HIS A 643 7.32 15.56 -37.24
N SER A 644 8.08 14.60 -36.68
CA SER A 644 8.35 13.29 -37.30
C SER A 644 7.59 12.18 -36.57
N VAL A 645 7.18 11.13 -37.28
CA VAL A 645 6.58 9.90 -36.69
C VAL A 645 7.66 8.96 -36.16
N HIS A 646 8.76 8.82 -36.90
CA HIS A 646 9.83 7.89 -36.58
C HIS A 646 10.73 8.48 -35.48
N LYS A 647 10.86 7.79 -34.34
CA LYS A 647 11.97 8.05 -33.42
C LYS A 647 13.25 7.82 -34.21
N VAL A 648 14.10 8.83 -34.33
CA VAL A 648 15.51 8.54 -34.61
C VAL A 648 16.03 7.87 -33.34
N LEU A 649 15.99 6.54 -33.29
CA LEU A 649 16.37 5.75 -32.11
C LEU A 649 17.77 6.18 -31.64
N SER A 650 17.91 6.35 -30.33
CA SER A 650 19.17 6.63 -29.64
C SER A 650 20.18 5.54 -29.94
#